data_AF-A0A8H7F1F6-F1
#
_entry.id   AF-A0A8H7F1F6-F1
#
_cell.length_a   1.000
_cell.length_b   1.000
_cell.length_c   1.000
_cell.angle_alpha   90.00
_cell.angle_beta   90.00
_cell.angle_gamma   90.00
#
_symmetry.space_group_name_H-M   'P 1'
#
loop_
_entity.id
_entity.type
_entity.pdbx_description
1 polymer ?
#
loop_
_entity_poly.entity_id
_entity_poly.type
_entity_poly.pdbx_seq_one_letter_code
_entity_poly.pdbx_strand_id
1 'polypeptide(L)'
;MSPSATAALSISNALAGLSMSAQGAPYFNVAHLESARRAPVQGAGSLAELLGCVPAAYRDCVRPILADAMKARRQWHSVSGQLRRLRDDKSAGRTPSQLKQKVPAVQFTKGFLDAQPSLRDGFAAASASFSASALDTLISGKESELEHLASQTTLFTTPDSLDGSEDGRTPVFLSLLQRTDEVFDRHHRDAKVATWGPATADSHGRPVFTGWKTDEFIVQEYQLFCTDIPFIFNRAVALVDDAILAEEVKRKKKQELADVVMKDVDEHITSSSIQSMIDKRVTALVGAQGKGKGKVSEVLSKLHHHETLTPIFLSLSAKSEEEEVEGQATPSGPFRESPGDRFRSIGLKRYFGVQETSSTESSRRSKRRRTTREREGEGESSVEDESEFLVIRDASSAFRWDSPASYPDWLLTVPLRQSSRFILERTPIVVLESMRYRSSIHEIECELPSNIASQLSAGMKYMMPCKFNKNLILDAWDDFVDRLRWNVFWKTRFAADFEDDFDPDFRVEKPRQRCQPLDRCFEFGIAQGHRAILDIVSKLPDDEHSRIGGRNVRALNPSIPELRDYLTSHELVVLVTDKNLGCAVAPRSWIIDRTFALLSNPSDYTEIPLDGALAILKQKSALMLKIANNAEEFAVQSQLPDFFKSQLTDGGAADLIKSIPTFYCIPKIHKTPIAARPILPCHSVIQGPAGKFVSKLLKPVIAQQWSIIHGTKDLAIKLSKILPDLPYTRLVGGVQKRLFLVSGDVVAFYPNVPVEMAHDIALEFLTRWYAENSELAPELCAEWLSLFRDCMTAADDQLLCQFMGRYFKQARGLAMGVASSPDLCNLFGCYFENQCEILTSDIVPFYGRYIDDCLALVYASDEKEAEEVLSANLHFDGCTLKWTSSGNFMVFLDMMLYFENGTLRHKPYRKPMNHFERLPWISAHPEYVKKGTFVGELSRLATLSSVFDDYATACKELANIYIARGYPPMLIAAWLRDNYRARWDARLREFSPLRADVLVLKSEYNISWDWFNVQQLSEQVKSGWMSALRALAYGAKVTDLGLSPAVLSTRPKMSLIPELKRLETSPLRDVHFDWIGTGLHGAFLRLDTLGLLDRRFIVSKKRTKQLYDLTSMWRKTVLERRDRLASEAPDALTNRPVASAPLTQTELRASIVEKVAAAGPSTRRLRPPRREGPLDAWLIRKESNPAERED
;
A
#
# COMPACT_ATOMS: atom_id res chain seq x y z
N MET A 1 -1.76 10.86 -46.58
CA MET A 1 -2.17 9.94 -45.49
C MET A 1 -1.80 8.52 -45.92
N SER A 2 -1.00 7.80 -45.15
CA SER A 2 -0.67 6.40 -45.43
C SER A 2 -1.85 5.49 -45.03
N PRO A 3 -2.22 4.47 -45.82
CA PRO A 3 -3.24 3.51 -45.42
C PRO A 3 -2.84 2.83 -44.10
N SER A 4 -3.80 2.54 -43.22
CA SER A 4 -3.50 1.74 -42.03
C SER A 4 -2.96 0.36 -42.47
N ALA A 5 -2.08 -0.26 -41.68
CA ALA A 5 -1.50 -1.56 -42.00
C ALA A 5 -2.57 -2.64 -42.29
N THR A 6 -3.78 -2.48 -41.75
CA THR A 6 -4.94 -3.33 -42.02
C THR A 6 -5.54 -3.11 -43.42
N ALA A 7 -5.57 -1.86 -43.89
CA ALA A 7 -6.00 -1.51 -45.25
C ALA A 7 -4.99 -1.97 -46.31
N ALA A 8 -3.69 -1.91 -45.99
CA ALA A 8 -2.65 -2.49 -46.85
C ALA A 8 -2.78 -4.03 -46.96
N LEU A 9 -3.15 -4.71 -45.86
CA LEU A 9 -3.42 -6.16 -45.86
C LEU A 9 -4.72 -6.54 -46.60
N SER A 10 -5.78 -5.74 -46.48
CA SER A 10 -7.04 -6.00 -47.20
C SER A 10 -6.91 -5.74 -48.70
N ILE A 11 -6.17 -4.70 -49.11
CA ILE A 11 -5.85 -4.44 -50.51
C ILE A 11 -4.95 -5.55 -51.07
N SER A 12 -3.96 -6.03 -50.30
CA SER A 12 -3.12 -7.16 -50.69
C SER A 12 -3.91 -8.47 -50.87
N ASN A 13 -4.93 -8.71 -50.04
CA ASN A 13 -5.81 -9.88 -50.17
C ASN A 13 -6.87 -9.72 -51.27
N ALA A 14 -7.33 -8.49 -51.54
CA ALA A 14 -8.24 -8.19 -52.65
C ALA A 14 -7.55 -8.31 -54.02
N LEU A 15 -6.27 -7.92 -54.11
CA LEU A 15 -5.44 -8.12 -55.31
C LEU A 15 -5.14 -9.60 -55.60
N ALA A 16 -5.12 -10.45 -54.56
CA ALA A 16 -4.96 -11.90 -54.71
C ALA A 16 -6.21 -12.60 -55.27
N GLY A 17 -7.37 -11.92 -55.34
CA GLY A 17 -8.65 -12.45 -55.85
C GLY A 17 -8.97 -12.11 -57.31
N LEU A 18 -8.01 -11.59 -58.08
CA LEU A 18 -8.20 -11.32 -59.51
C LEU A 18 -8.39 -12.63 -60.28
N SER A 19 -9.62 -12.87 -60.77
CA SER A 19 -9.89 -13.94 -61.73
C SER A 19 -9.98 -13.38 -63.15
N MET A 20 -9.45 -14.12 -64.11
CA MET A 20 -9.50 -13.78 -65.53
C MET A 20 -10.80 -14.32 -66.12
N SER A 21 -11.57 -13.48 -66.81
CA SER A 21 -12.65 -14.02 -67.66
C SER A 21 -12.04 -14.84 -68.81
N ALA A 22 -12.83 -15.73 -69.42
CA ALA A 22 -12.41 -16.52 -70.59
C ALA A 22 -11.95 -15.66 -71.80
N GLN A 23 -12.13 -14.34 -71.75
CA GLN A 23 -11.72 -13.37 -72.76
C GLN A 23 -10.52 -12.50 -72.31
N GLY A 24 -9.87 -12.81 -71.18
CA GLY A 24 -8.63 -12.15 -70.76
C GLY A 24 -8.78 -10.76 -70.13
N ALA A 25 -9.99 -10.35 -69.73
CA ALA A 25 -10.21 -9.13 -68.96
C ALA A 25 -10.31 -9.44 -67.45
N PRO A 26 -9.54 -8.78 -66.58
CA PRO A 26 -9.66 -8.97 -65.14
C PRO A 26 -11.00 -8.40 -64.67
N TYR A 27 -11.80 -9.20 -63.96
CA TYR A 27 -13.03 -8.73 -63.34
C TYR A 27 -13.04 -9.04 -61.84
N PHE A 28 -13.65 -8.15 -61.06
CA PHE A 28 -13.78 -8.30 -59.61
C PHE A 28 -15.06 -9.06 -59.29
N ASN A 29 -14.95 -10.25 -58.69
CA ASN A 29 -16.10 -10.94 -58.14
C ASN A 29 -16.49 -10.28 -56.79
N VAL A 30 -17.64 -9.59 -56.76
CA VAL A 30 -18.13 -8.83 -55.60
C VAL A 30 -18.27 -9.72 -54.36
N ALA A 31 -18.72 -10.97 -54.50
CA ALA A 31 -18.82 -11.90 -53.38
C ALA A 31 -17.44 -12.28 -52.80
N HIS A 32 -16.41 -12.30 -53.63
CA HIS A 32 -15.03 -12.56 -53.22
C HIS A 32 -14.42 -11.36 -52.48
N LEU A 33 -14.74 -10.13 -52.89
CA LEU A 33 -14.33 -8.91 -52.20
C LEU A 33 -14.99 -8.77 -50.82
N GLU A 34 -16.27 -9.09 -50.71
CA GLU A 34 -16.98 -9.12 -49.42
C GLU A 34 -16.41 -10.19 -48.48
N SER A 35 -16.13 -11.39 -49.00
CA SER A 35 -15.50 -12.48 -48.25
C SER A 35 -14.09 -12.09 -47.77
N ALA A 36 -13.26 -11.52 -48.64
CA ALA A 36 -11.91 -11.06 -48.29
C ALA A 36 -11.93 -9.95 -47.23
N ARG A 37 -12.92 -9.05 -47.27
CA ARG A 37 -13.11 -7.98 -46.28
C ARG A 37 -13.56 -8.51 -44.91
N ARG A 38 -14.39 -9.56 -44.88
CA ARG A 38 -14.92 -10.17 -43.64
C ARG A 38 -14.00 -11.25 -43.05
N ALA A 39 -13.04 -11.78 -43.81
CA ALA A 39 -12.11 -12.80 -43.33
C ALA A 39 -11.28 -12.39 -42.07
N PRO A 40 -10.77 -11.15 -41.95
CA PRO A 40 -10.09 -10.69 -40.73
C PRO A 40 -11.01 -10.65 -39.50
N VAL A 41 -12.31 -10.37 -39.69
CA VAL A 41 -13.31 -10.38 -38.62
C VAL A 41 -13.44 -11.79 -38.05
N GLN A 42 -13.58 -12.80 -38.92
CA GLN A 42 -13.64 -14.20 -38.49
C GLN A 42 -12.33 -14.68 -37.82
N GLY A 43 -11.18 -14.22 -38.31
CA GLY A 43 -9.86 -14.56 -37.77
C GLY A 43 -9.51 -13.90 -36.43
N ALA A 44 -10.26 -12.88 -35.99
CA ALA A 44 -10.03 -12.22 -34.71
C ALA A 44 -10.25 -13.19 -33.54
N GLY A 45 -9.26 -13.27 -32.64
CA GLY A 45 -9.28 -14.09 -31.42
C GLY A 45 -9.50 -13.28 -30.14
N SER A 46 -9.58 -11.95 -30.24
CA SER A 46 -9.82 -11.05 -29.11
C SER A 46 -10.61 -9.82 -29.52
N LEU A 47 -11.26 -9.16 -28.54
CA LEU A 47 -11.98 -7.89 -28.77
C LEU A 47 -11.06 -6.79 -29.35
N ALA A 48 -9.77 -6.78 -28.98
CA ALA A 48 -8.82 -5.80 -29.49
C ALA A 48 -8.51 -6.01 -30.99
N GLU A 49 -8.36 -7.26 -31.42
CA GLU A 49 -8.19 -7.62 -32.84
C GLU A 49 -9.46 -7.35 -33.64
N LEU A 50 -10.63 -7.63 -33.06
CA LEU A 50 -11.92 -7.36 -33.67
C LEU A 50 -12.18 -5.86 -33.86
N LEU A 51 -11.86 -5.03 -32.86
CA LEU A 51 -11.88 -3.57 -33.00
C LEU A 51 -10.83 -3.04 -33.99
N GLY A 52 -9.75 -3.80 -34.21
CA GLY A 52 -8.78 -3.54 -35.27
C GLY A 52 -9.37 -3.61 -36.68
N CYS A 53 -10.46 -4.35 -36.85
CA CYS A 53 -11.21 -4.47 -38.11
C CYS A 53 -12.26 -3.34 -38.30
N VAL A 54 -12.57 -2.58 -37.25
CA VAL A 54 -13.48 -1.42 -37.31
C VAL A 54 -12.69 -0.19 -37.77
N PRO A 55 -13.22 0.65 -38.69
CA PRO A 55 -12.55 1.88 -39.11
C PRO A 55 -12.33 2.82 -37.92
N ALA A 56 -11.19 3.51 -37.89
CA ALA A 56 -10.69 4.17 -36.69
C ALA A 56 -11.69 5.18 -36.07
N ALA A 57 -12.44 5.90 -36.91
CA ALA A 57 -13.43 6.89 -36.48
C ALA A 57 -14.61 6.28 -35.68
N TYR A 58 -14.95 5.02 -35.91
CA TYR A 58 -16.11 4.35 -35.30
C TYR A 58 -15.73 3.43 -34.12
N ARG A 59 -14.43 3.23 -33.86
CA ARG A 59 -13.97 2.30 -32.81
C ARG A 59 -14.50 2.65 -31.42
N ASP A 60 -14.54 3.94 -31.10
CA ASP A 60 -14.92 4.39 -29.76
C ASP A 60 -16.45 4.34 -29.53
N CYS A 61 -17.27 4.47 -30.58
CA CYS A 61 -18.72 4.32 -30.46
C CYS A 61 -19.15 2.83 -30.44
N VAL A 62 -18.47 1.96 -31.19
CA VAL A 62 -18.78 0.52 -31.29
C VAL A 62 -18.25 -0.29 -30.09
N ARG A 63 -17.08 0.08 -29.55
CA ARG A 63 -16.43 -0.61 -28.40
C ARG A 63 -17.36 -0.90 -27.21
N PRO A 64 -18.12 0.07 -26.65
CA PRO A 64 -18.96 -0.19 -25.49
C PRO A 64 -20.06 -1.22 -25.80
N ILE A 65 -20.69 -1.15 -26.98
CA ILE A 65 -21.79 -2.04 -27.37
C ILE A 65 -21.28 -3.48 -27.53
N LEU A 66 -20.13 -3.68 -28.18
CA LEU A 66 -19.52 -5.02 -28.28
C LEU A 66 -19.11 -5.58 -26.91
N ALA A 67 -18.54 -4.73 -26.04
CA ALA A 67 -18.15 -5.15 -24.70
C ALA A 67 -19.35 -5.55 -23.82
N ASP A 68 -20.45 -4.80 -23.91
CA ASP A 68 -21.69 -5.08 -23.19
C ASP A 68 -22.37 -6.35 -23.71
N ALA A 69 -22.41 -6.57 -25.04
CA ALA A 69 -22.90 -7.81 -25.62
C ALA A 69 -22.07 -9.04 -25.19
N MET A 70 -20.74 -8.93 -25.20
CA MET A 70 -19.86 -10.00 -24.70
C MET A 70 -20.07 -10.29 -23.20
N LYS A 71 -20.34 -9.24 -22.41
CA LYS A 71 -20.63 -9.37 -20.98
C LYS A 71 -21.99 -10.04 -20.75
N ALA A 72 -23.04 -9.59 -21.44
CA ALA A 72 -24.38 -10.17 -21.40
C ALA A 72 -24.33 -11.65 -21.79
N ARG A 73 -23.56 -12.02 -22.83
CA ARG A 73 -23.37 -13.41 -23.25
C ARG A 73 -22.71 -14.29 -22.18
N ARG A 74 -21.69 -13.77 -21.46
CA ARG A 74 -21.09 -14.51 -20.32
C ARG A 74 -22.08 -14.71 -19.18
N GLN A 75 -22.88 -13.68 -18.88
CA GLN A 75 -23.92 -13.77 -17.86
C GLN A 75 -24.99 -14.79 -18.26
N TRP A 76 -25.38 -14.81 -19.54
CA TRP A 76 -26.34 -15.77 -20.09
C TRP A 76 -25.88 -17.22 -19.86
N HIS A 77 -24.62 -17.55 -20.14
CA HIS A 77 -24.07 -18.89 -19.86
C HIS A 77 -24.06 -19.23 -18.37
N SER A 78 -23.73 -18.27 -17.51
CA SER A 78 -23.75 -18.46 -16.05
C SER A 78 -25.17 -18.73 -15.54
N VAL A 79 -26.15 -17.94 -15.97
CA VAL A 79 -27.56 -18.09 -15.58
C VAL A 79 -28.13 -19.39 -16.15
N SER A 80 -27.79 -19.76 -17.38
CA SER A 80 -28.20 -21.02 -18.02
C SER A 80 -27.67 -22.24 -17.25
N GLY A 81 -26.41 -22.19 -16.79
CA GLY A 81 -25.83 -23.20 -15.91
C GLY A 81 -26.52 -23.30 -14.54
N GLN A 82 -26.97 -22.17 -13.96
CA GLN A 82 -27.74 -22.16 -12.72
C GLN A 82 -29.14 -22.75 -12.92
N LEU A 83 -29.83 -22.34 -13.99
CA LEU A 83 -31.17 -22.83 -14.32
C LEU A 83 -31.16 -24.35 -14.54
N ARG A 84 -30.14 -24.88 -15.23
CA ARG A 84 -29.97 -26.33 -15.40
C ARG A 84 -29.89 -27.04 -14.05
N ARG A 85 -29.06 -26.56 -13.12
CA ARG A 85 -28.94 -27.17 -11.77
C ARG A 85 -30.24 -27.09 -10.98
N LEU A 86 -30.97 -25.98 -11.06
CA LEU A 86 -32.26 -25.81 -10.38
C LEU A 86 -33.31 -26.77 -10.94
N ARG A 87 -33.33 -26.99 -12.26
CA ARG A 87 -34.19 -28.00 -12.90
C ARG A 87 -33.78 -29.42 -12.50
N ASP A 88 -32.49 -29.72 -12.45
CA ASP A 88 -31.97 -31.01 -11.99
C ASP A 88 -32.38 -31.27 -10.52
N ASP A 89 -32.22 -30.28 -9.64
CA ASP A 89 -32.61 -30.37 -8.23
C ASP A 89 -34.13 -30.53 -8.06
N LYS A 90 -34.94 -29.83 -8.86
CA LYS A 90 -36.40 -30.02 -8.92
C LYS A 90 -36.77 -31.44 -9.36
N SER A 91 -36.11 -31.96 -10.41
CA SER A 91 -36.37 -33.33 -10.90
C SER A 91 -35.93 -34.41 -9.91
N ALA A 92 -34.88 -34.15 -9.13
CA ALA A 92 -34.37 -35.03 -8.09
C ALA A 92 -35.11 -34.91 -6.74
N GLY A 93 -36.14 -34.04 -6.63
CA GLY A 93 -36.85 -33.80 -5.37
C GLY A 93 -36.00 -33.16 -4.27
N ARG A 94 -34.89 -32.49 -4.62
CA ARG A 94 -33.97 -31.87 -3.66
C ARG A 94 -34.22 -30.37 -3.56
N THR A 95 -34.34 -29.84 -2.34
CA THR A 95 -34.41 -28.39 -2.13
C THR A 95 -33.01 -27.77 -2.18
N PRO A 96 -32.76 -26.80 -3.09
CA PRO A 96 -31.48 -26.09 -3.15
C PRO A 96 -31.11 -25.45 -1.82
N SER A 97 -29.82 -25.39 -1.49
CA SER A 97 -29.35 -24.88 -0.19
C SER A 97 -29.79 -23.46 0.13
N GLN A 98 -30.01 -22.64 -0.91
CA GLN A 98 -30.45 -21.25 -0.80
C GLN A 98 -31.93 -21.11 -0.38
N LEU A 99 -32.73 -22.16 -0.58
CA LEU A 99 -34.16 -22.21 -0.23
C LEU A 99 -34.42 -23.07 1.01
N LYS A 100 -33.37 -23.60 1.65
CA LYS A 100 -33.51 -24.37 2.90
C LYS A 100 -33.78 -23.42 4.07
N GLN A 101 -35.05 -23.33 4.47
CA GLN A 101 -35.44 -22.60 5.67
C GLN A 101 -35.56 -23.53 6.89
N LYS A 102 -35.25 -22.97 8.06
CA LYS A 102 -35.45 -23.67 9.34
C LYS A 102 -36.93 -23.54 9.72
N VAL A 103 -37.61 -24.67 9.92
CA VAL A 103 -39.03 -24.67 10.34
C VAL A 103 -39.16 -23.87 11.65
N PRO A 104 -40.06 -22.88 11.75
CA PRO A 104 -40.27 -22.11 12.97
C PRO A 104 -40.58 -23.02 14.16
N ALA A 105 -39.83 -22.87 15.25
CA ALA A 105 -40.03 -23.65 16.46
C ALA A 105 -41.00 -22.91 17.39
N VAL A 106 -42.28 -23.27 17.33
CA VAL A 106 -43.28 -22.81 18.31
C VAL A 106 -43.26 -23.78 19.48
N GLN A 107 -43.11 -23.26 20.70
CA GLN A 107 -43.06 -24.10 21.91
C GLN A 107 -44.47 -24.52 22.32
N PHE A 108 -44.73 -25.83 22.32
CA PHE A 108 -45.93 -26.44 22.88
C PHE A 108 -45.55 -27.42 24.00
N THR A 109 -46.47 -27.68 24.92
CA THR A 109 -46.27 -28.69 25.96
C THR A 109 -46.28 -30.10 25.33
N LYS A 110 -45.42 -30.99 25.84
CA LYS A 110 -45.22 -32.34 25.27
C LYS A 110 -46.53 -33.15 25.22
N GLY A 111 -47.33 -33.10 26.28
CA GLY A 111 -48.63 -33.80 26.33
C GLY A 111 -49.67 -33.26 25.33
N PHE A 112 -49.57 -31.99 24.90
CA PHE A 112 -50.43 -31.42 23.88
C PHE A 112 -50.01 -31.86 22.46
N LEU A 113 -48.70 -31.88 22.18
CA LEU A 113 -48.17 -32.37 20.90
C LEU A 113 -48.44 -33.86 20.68
N ASP A 114 -48.38 -34.66 21.75
CA ASP A 114 -48.69 -36.10 21.68
C ASP A 114 -50.19 -36.35 21.42
N ALA A 115 -51.08 -35.43 21.82
CA ALA A 115 -52.52 -35.50 21.57
C ALA A 115 -52.94 -34.94 20.19
N GLN A 116 -52.14 -34.07 19.58
CA GLN A 116 -52.40 -33.41 18.29
C GLN A 116 -51.15 -33.47 17.37
N PRO A 117 -50.73 -34.66 16.91
CA PRO A 117 -49.55 -34.81 16.05
C PRO A 117 -49.68 -34.09 14.69
N SER A 118 -50.91 -33.88 14.22
CA SER A 118 -51.23 -33.16 12.97
C SER A 118 -50.72 -31.72 12.93
N LEU A 119 -50.59 -31.04 14.08
CA LEU A 119 -50.06 -29.67 14.16
C LEU A 119 -48.56 -29.61 13.88
N ARG A 120 -47.79 -30.62 14.30
CA ARG A 120 -46.35 -30.72 14.03
C ARG A 120 -46.08 -30.98 12.55
N ASP A 121 -46.86 -31.87 11.95
CA ASP A 121 -46.75 -32.21 10.53
C ASP A 121 -47.27 -31.07 9.64
N GLY A 122 -48.23 -30.28 10.12
CA GLY A 122 -48.76 -29.09 9.44
C GLY A 122 -47.70 -28.00 9.20
N PHE A 123 -46.85 -27.70 10.18
CA PHE A 123 -45.76 -26.72 10.01
C PHE A 123 -44.67 -27.21 9.06
N ALA A 124 -44.33 -28.50 9.12
CA ALA A 124 -43.37 -29.11 8.20
C ALA A 124 -43.93 -29.14 6.76
N ALA A 125 -45.21 -29.48 6.59
CA ALA A 125 -45.90 -29.47 5.30
C ALA A 125 -46.02 -28.05 4.71
N ALA A 126 -46.33 -27.05 5.55
CA ALA A 126 -46.40 -25.65 5.12
C ALA A 126 -45.01 -25.13 4.66
N SER A 127 -43.95 -25.46 5.40
CA SER A 127 -42.57 -25.11 5.03
C SER A 127 -42.12 -25.80 3.73
N ALA A 128 -42.51 -27.06 3.54
CA ALA A 128 -42.24 -27.81 2.30
C ALA A 128 -42.99 -27.22 1.10
N SER A 129 -44.27 -26.87 1.27
CA SER A 129 -45.10 -26.22 0.25
C SER A 129 -44.54 -24.85 -0.16
N PHE A 130 -44.14 -24.02 0.81
CA PHE A 130 -43.47 -22.76 0.55
C PHE A 130 -42.16 -22.95 -0.24
N SER A 131 -41.34 -23.92 0.17
CA SER A 131 -40.06 -24.20 -0.50
C SER A 131 -40.24 -24.65 -1.95
N ALA A 132 -41.28 -25.44 -2.24
CA ALA A 132 -41.63 -25.85 -3.60
C ALA A 132 -42.12 -24.67 -4.45
N SER A 133 -43.03 -23.86 -3.92
CA SER A 133 -43.55 -22.66 -4.61
C SER A 133 -42.45 -21.61 -4.87
N ALA A 134 -41.55 -21.42 -3.91
CA ALA A 134 -40.40 -20.54 -4.04
C ALA A 134 -39.39 -21.05 -5.10
N LEU A 135 -39.19 -22.36 -5.20
CA LEU A 135 -38.35 -22.97 -6.24
C LEU A 135 -38.94 -22.75 -7.63
N ASP A 136 -40.26 -22.91 -7.79
CA ASP A 136 -40.95 -22.68 -9.07
C ASP A 136 -40.86 -21.22 -9.51
N THR A 137 -41.07 -20.29 -8.57
CA THR A 137 -40.92 -18.85 -8.81
C THR A 137 -39.47 -18.50 -9.18
N LEU A 138 -38.49 -19.12 -8.52
CA LEU A 138 -37.07 -18.90 -8.82
C LEU A 138 -36.68 -19.42 -10.21
N ILE A 139 -37.19 -20.58 -10.62
CA ILE A 139 -36.98 -21.14 -11.96
C ILE A 139 -37.58 -20.20 -13.01
N SER A 140 -38.82 -19.75 -12.82
CA SER A 140 -39.49 -18.80 -13.73
C SER A 140 -38.73 -17.47 -13.82
N GLY A 141 -38.27 -16.91 -12.69
CA GLY A 141 -37.47 -15.69 -12.68
C GLY A 141 -36.12 -15.85 -13.42
N LYS A 142 -35.50 -17.02 -13.31
CA LYS A 142 -34.25 -17.34 -14.04
C LYS A 142 -34.48 -17.55 -15.54
N GLU A 143 -35.64 -18.06 -15.95
CA GLU A 143 -36.05 -18.15 -17.35
C GLU A 143 -36.26 -16.76 -17.96
N SER A 144 -36.97 -15.86 -17.27
CA SER A 144 -37.15 -14.48 -17.71
C SER A 144 -35.82 -13.70 -17.75
N GLU A 145 -34.89 -13.96 -16.81
CA GLU A 145 -33.54 -13.38 -16.85
C GLU A 145 -32.75 -13.85 -18.08
N LEU A 146 -32.90 -15.11 -18.51
CA LEU A 146 -32.27 -15.62 -19.73
C LEU A 146 -32.84 -14.98 -20.99
N GLU A 147 -34.16 -14.79 -21.06
CA GLU A 147 -34.82 -14.11 -22.18
C GLU A 147 -34.34 -12.66 -22.30
N HIS A 148 -34.23 -11.95 -21.17
CA HIS A 148 -33.69 -10.59 -21.15
C HIS A 148 -32.24 -10.54 -21.65
N LEU A 149 -31.37 -11.41 -21.15
CA LEU A 149 -29.97 -11.48 -21.59
C LEU A 149 -29.83 -11.91 -23.05
N ALA A 150 -30.71 -12.79 -23.53
CA ALA A 150 -30.75 -13.18 -24.94
C ALA A 150 -31.05 -11.97 -25.84
N SER A 151 -32.00 -11.12 -25.45
CA SER A 151 -32.37 -9.90 -26.20
C SER A 151 -31.23 -8.88 -26.35
N GLN A 152 -30.21 -8.94 -25.48
CA GLN A 152 -29.02 -8.09 -25.54
C GLN A 152 -27.89 -8.68 -26.39
N THR A 153 -28.02 -9.93 -26.82
CA THR A 153 -26.97 -10.68 -27.56
C THR A 153 -27.37 -11.00 -29.00
N THR A 154 -28.55 -10.57 -29.44
CA THR A 154 -29.05 -10.75 -30.81
C THR A 154 -29.30 -9.39 -31.46
N LEU A 155 -28.91 -9.26 -32.74
CA LEU A 155 -29.18 -8.04 -33.53
C LEU A 155 -30.48 -8.11 -34.33
N PHE A 156 -30.98 -9.32 -34.59
CA PHE A 156 -32.22 -9.57 -35.34
C PHE A 156 -33.11 -10.56 -34.60
N THR A 157 -34.43 -10.43 -34.72
CA THR A 157 -35.43 -11.28 -34.07
C THR A 157 -35.61 -12.65 -34.75
N THR A 158 -35.28 -12.77 -36.05
CA THR A 158 -35.27 -14.02 -36.80
C THR A 158 -33.96 -14.21 -37.58
N PRO A 159 -33.38 -15.43 -37.65
CA PRO A 159 -32.09 -15.68 -38.31
C PRO A 159 -32.06 -15.42 -39.83
N ASP A 160 -33.21 -15.46 -40.50
CA ASP A 160 -33.34 -15.38 -41.97
C ASP A 160 -33.59 -13.97 -42.50
N SER A 161 -33.73 -12.95 -41.65
CA SER A 161 -34.04 -11.55 -42.03
C SER A 161 -32.80 -10.71 -42.41
N LEU A 162 -31.88 -11.29 -43.18
CA LEU A 162 -30.73 -10.57 -43.77
C LEU A 162 -31.12 -9.72 -44.99
N ASP A 163 -32.41 -9.72 -45.36
CA ASP A 163 -33.01 -9.03 -46.50
C ASP A 163 -33.40 -7.57 -46.22
N GLY A 164 -33.02 -7.02 -45.06
CA GLY A 164 -33.07 -5.57 -44.82
C GLY A 164 -34.46 -4.99 -44.55
N SER A 165 -35.48 -5.83 -44.32
CA SER A 165 -36.78 -5.35 -43.84
C SER A 165 -36.66 -4.71 -42.45
N GLU A 166 -37.31 -3.55 -42.25
CA GLU A 166 -37.17 -2.74 -41.02
C GLU A 166 -37.78 -3.42 -39.77
N ASP A 167 -38.68 -4.39 -39.96
CA ASP A 167 -39.49 -5.01 -38.90
C ASP A 167 -38.75 -6.05 -38.02
N GLY A 168 -37.49 -6.40 -38.31
CA GLY A 168 -36.73 -7.47 -37.63
C GLY A 168 -35.60 -7.03 -36.69
N ARG A 169 -35.34 -5.72 -36.53
CA ARG A 169 -34.15 -5.19 -35.85
C ARG A 169 -34.34 -5.08 -34.33
N THR A 170 -33.39 -5.56 -33.53
CA THR A 170 -33.46 -5.39 -32.07
C THR A 170 -33.12 -3.96 -31.64
N PRO A 171 -33.57 -3.50 -30.45
CA PRO A 171 -33.24 -2.16 -29.93
C PRO A 171 -31.72 -1.90 -29.84
N VAL A 172 -30.92 -2.95 -29.61
CA VAL A 172 -29.46 -2.88 -29.59
C VAL A 172 -28.89 -2.55 -30.97
N PHE A 173 -29.43 -3.15 -32.04
CA PHE A 173 -28.98 -2.89 -33.40
C PHE A 173 -29.38 -1.48 -33.87
N LEU A 174 -30.59 -1.03 -33.54
CA LEU A 174 -31.04 0.34 -33.84
C LEU A 174 -30.18 1.39 -33.12
N SER A 175 -29.85 1.16 -31.85
CA SER A 175 -28.95 2.05 -31.09
C SER A 175 -27.53 2.08 -31.68
N LEU A 176 -27.03 0.93 -32.15
CA LEU A 176 -25.71 0.85 -32.78
C LEU A 176 -25.67 1.61 -34.11
N LEU A 177 -26.68 1.42 -34.98
CA LEU A 177 -26.81 2.13 -36.25
C LEU A 177 -26.95 3.64 -36.05
N GLN A 178 -27.82 4.08 -35.13
CA GLN A 178 -28.00 5.49 -34.82
C GLN A 178 -26.66 6.15 -34.40
N ARG A 179 -25.89 5.49 -33.54
CA ARG A 179 -24.60 6.03 -33.07
C ARG A 179 -23.53 6.04 -34.17
N THR A 180 -23.56 5.09 -35.10
CA THR A 180 -22.65 5.12 -36.25
C THR A 180 -23.07 6.19 -37.26
N ASP A 181 -24.38 6.40 -37.46
CA ASP A 181 -24.93 7.45 -38.33
C ASP A 181 -24.58 8.84 -37.77
N GLU A 182 -24.73 9.07 -36.47
CA GLU A 182 -24.33 10.32 -35.82
C GLU A 182 -22.83 10.63 -35.96
N VAL A 183 -21.99 9.59 -35.91
CA VAL A 183 -20.53 9.74 -36.12
C VAL A 183 -20.23 10.03 -37.59
N PHE A 184 -20.92 9.37 -38.52
CA PHE A 184 -20.80 9.65 -39.95
C PHE A 184 -21.22 11.09 -40.28
N ASP A 185 -22.38 11.52 -39.77
CA ASP A 185 -22.88 12.89 -39.93
C ASP A 185 -21.96 13.94 -39.32
N ARG A 186 -21.26 13.62 -38.22
CA ARG A 186 -20.35 14.55 -37.56
C ARG A 186 -19.00 14.65 -38.26
N HIS A 187 -18.46 13.53 -38.73
CA HIS A 187 -17.10 13.47 -39.27
C HIS A 187 -17.03 13.67 -40.79
N HIS A 188 -18.12 13.42 -41.51
CA HIS A 188 -18.11 13.37 -42.98
C HIS A 188 -19.05 14.37 -43.67
N ARG A 189 -19.87 15.14 -42.93
CA ARG A 189 -20.71 16.23 -43.47
C ARG A 189 -19.90 17.32 -44.22
N ASP A 190 -18.62 17.47 -43.88
CA ASP A 190 -17.70 18.44 -44.50
C ASP A 190 -16.60 17.80 -45.37
N ALA A 191 -16.62 16.47 -45.58
CA ALA A 191 -15.62 15.78 -46.38
C ALA A 191 -15.86 16.03 -47.88
N LYS A 192 -15.29 17.13 -48.38
CA LYS A 192 -15.33 17.51 -49.79
C LYS A 192 -13.96 17.40 -50.44
N VAL A 193 -13.89 16.81 -51.62
CA VAL A 193 -12.70 16.75 -52.46
C VAL A 193 -12.79 17.84 -53.54
N ALA A 194 -11.66 18.51 -53.78
CA ALA A 194 -11.54 19.50 -54.83
C ALA A 194 -11.69 18.85 -56.22
N THR A 195 -12.69 19.27 -57.00
CA THR A 195 -12.82 18.89 -58.42
C THR A 195 -12.02 19.86 -59.28
N TRP A 196 -11.27 19.30 -60.22
CA TRP A 196 -10.40 20.05 -61.13
C TRP A 196 -10.85 19.83 -62.57
N GLY A 197 -11.07 20.92 -63.29
CA GLY A 197 -11.40 20.93 -64.72
C GLY A 197 -10.15 20.91 -65.60
N PRO A 198 -10.33 20.70 -66.91
CA PRO A 198 -9.23 20.68 -67.87
C PRO A 198 -8.48 22.01 -67.89
N ALA A 199 -7.17 21.95 -68.14
CA ALA A 199 -6.33 23.14 -68.21
C ALA A 199 -6.78 24.04 -69.37
N THR A 200 -6.98 25.32 -69.10
CA THR A 200 -7.27 26.33 -70.11
C THR A 200 -5.97 27.01 -70.56
N ALA A 201 -5.98 27.70 -71.71
CA ALA A 201 -4.79 28.38 -72.24
C ALA A 201 -4.19 29.37 -71.23
N ASP A 202 -5.04 29.99 -70.40
CA ASP A 202 -4.65 30.97 -69.37
C ASP A 202 -4.04 30.32 -68.11
N SER A 203 -4.24 29.02 -67.90
CA SER A 203 -3.71 28.30 -66.71
C SER A 203 -2.36 27.61 -66.95
N HIS A 204 -1.74 27.83 -68.11
CA HIS A 204 -0.43 27.27 -68.50
C HIS A 204 -0.31 25.76 -68.26
N GLY A 205 -1.32 24.99 -68.66
CA GLY A 205 -1.31 23.53 -68.57
C GLY A 205 -1.61 22.96 -67.18
N ARG A 206 -1.99 23.79 -66.20
CA ARG A 206 -2.43 23.32 -64.88
C ARG A 206 -3.95 23.18 -64.80
N PRO A 207 -4.49 22.10 -64.22
CA PRO A 207 -5.93 21.92 -64.02
C PRO A 207 -6.51 23.11 -63.24
N VAL A 208 -7.67 23.61 -63.66
CA VAL A 208 -8.32 24.75 -63.00
C VAL A 208 -9.29 24.22 -61.96
N PHE A 209 -9.24 24.75 -60.74
CA PHE A 209 -10.15 24.35 -59.68
C PHE A 209 -11.60 24.68 -60.06
N THR A 210 -12.45 23.67 -60.17
CA THR A 210 -13.85 23.79 -60.63
C THR A 210 -14.87 23.73 -59.50
N GLY A 211 -14.49 23.29 -58.30
CA GLY A 211 -15.39 23.28 -57.14
C GLY A 211 -15.06 22.18 -56.13
N TRP A 212 -16.01 21.91 -55.25
CA TRP A 212 -15.91 20.89 -54.21
C TRP A 212 -17.01 19.85 -54.42
N LYS A 213 -16.68 18.56 -54.47
CA LYS A 213 -17.64 17.44 -54.53
C LYS A 213 -17.50 16.59 -53.27
N THR A 214 -18.60 16.05 -52.75
CA THR A 214 -18.60 15.11 -51.61
C THR A 214 -17.73 13.89 -51.94
N ASP A 215 -16.91 13.44 -50.99
CA ASP A 215 -16.04 12.29 -51.19
C ASP A 215 -16.85 10.98 -51.28
N GLU A 216 -17.10 10.50 -52.50
CA GLU A 216 -17.85 9.26 -52.76
C GLU A 216 -17.19 8.03 -52.12
N PHE A 217 -15.86 8.05 -51.89
CA PHE A 217 -15.15 6.93 -51.28
C PHE A 217 -15.49 6.78 -49.80
N ILE A 218 -15.60 7.89 -49.07
CA ILE A 218 -15.97 7.89 -47.65
C ILE A 218 -17.41 7.41 -47.45
N VAL A 219 -18.32 7.83 -48.33
CA VAL A 219 -19.72 7.38 -48.31
C VAL A 219 -19.79 5.87 -48.58
N GLN A 220 -19.02 5.37 -49.55
CA GLN A 220 -18.93 3.94 -49.85
C GLN A 220 -18.28 3.13 -48.71
N GLU A 221 -17.21 3.62 -48.09
CA GLU A 221 -16.56 2.96 -46.94
C GLU A 221 -17.52 2.85 -45.75
N TYR A 222 -18.32 3.89 -45.49
CA TYR A 222 -19.34 3.87 -44.45
C TYR A 222 -20.47 2.87 -44.73
N GLN A 223 -21.02 2.87 -45.95
CA GLN A 223 -22.04 1.92 -46.36
C GLN A 223 -21.55 0.48 -46.24
N LEU A 224 -20.31 0.22 -46.69
CA LEU A 224 -19.66 -1.07 -46.53
C LEU A 224 -19.49 -1.41 -45.04
N PHE A 225 -19.01 -0.50 -44.20
CA PHE A 225 -18.90 -0.75 -42.76
C PHE A 225 -20.25 -1.12 -42.12
N CYS A 226 -21.34 -0.43 -42.45
CA CYS A 226 -22.68 -0.75 -41.97
C CYS A 226 -23.12 -2.17 -42.33
N THR A 227 -22.76 -2.67 -43.52
CA THR A 227 -23.02 -4.07 -43.91
C THR A 227 -22.18 -5.11 -43.15
N ASP A 228 -21.08 -4.70 -42.50
CA ASP A 228 -20.20 -5.61 -41.73
C ASP A 228 -20.50 -5.64 -40.24
N ILE A 229 -21.22 -4.63 -39.71
CA ILE A 229 -21.58 -4.53 -38.29
C ILE A 229 -22.19 -5.83 -37.73
N PRO A 230 -23.16 -6.49 -38.40
CA PRO A 230 -23.72 -7.74 -37.89
C PRO A 230 -22.68 -8.85 -37.72
N PHE A 231 -21.72 -8.96 -38.64
CA PHE A 231 -20.66 -9.99 -38.61
C PHE A 231 -19.66 -9.71 -37.49
N ILE A 232 -19.32 -8.43 -37.27
CA ILE A 232 -18.45 -8.00 -36.19
C ILE A 232 -19.11 -8.30 -34.83
N PHE A 233 -20.39 -7.96 -34.67
CA PHE A 233 -21.13 -8.22 -33.44
C PHE A 233 -21.29 -9.72 -33.15
N ASN A 234 -21.71 -10.50 -34.15
CA ASN A 234 -21.86 -11.95 -34.00
C ASN A 234 -20.53 -12.62 -33.67
N ARG A 235 -19.41 -12.15 -34.24
CA ARG A 235 -18.09 -12.66 -33.86
C ARG A 235 -17.72 -12.31 -32.41
N ALA A 236 -18.06 -11.11 -31.93
CA ALA A 236 -17.83 -10.74 -30.54
C ALA A 236 -18.56 -11.70 -29.57
N VAL A 237 -19.81 -12.04 -29.87
CA VAL A 237 -20.60 -13.02 -29.11
C VAL A 237 -19.97 -14.42 -29.22
N ALA A 238 -19.58 -14.85 -30.42
CA ALA A 238 -18.94 -16.15 -30.65
C ALA A 238 -17.59 -16.31 -29.91
N LEU A 239 -16.81 -15.24 -29.76
CA LEU A 239 -15.56 -15.27 -28.97
C LEU A 239 -15.79 -15.65 -27.51
N VAL A 240 -16.94 -15.30 -26.95
CA VAL A 240 -17.33 -15.70 -25.60
C VAL A 240 -17.70 -17.18 -25.57
N ASP A 241 -18.47 -17.64 -26.55
CA ASP A 241 -18.88 -19.04 -26.68
C ASP A 241 -17.66 -19.97 -26.87
N ASP A 242 -16.72 -19.58 -27.74
CA ASP A 242 -15.45 -20.28 -27.98
C ASP A 242 -14.62 -20.39 -26.68
N ALA A 243 -14.55 -19.31 -25.90
CA ALA A 243 -13.81 -19.28 -24.64
C ALA A 243 -14.43 -20.20 -23.57
N ILE A 244 -15.75 -20.20 -23.46
CA ILE A 244 -16.49 -21.03 -22.50
C ILE A 244 -16.39 -22.50 -22.89
N LEU A 245 -16.56 -22.84 -24.17
CA LEU A 245 -16.33 -24.19 -24.69
C LEU A 245 -14.91 -24.69 -24.39
N ALA A 246 -13.89 -23.85 -24.57
CA ALA A 246 -12.52 -24.20 -24.23
C ALA A 246 -12.32 -24.46 -22.72
N GLU A 247 -13.02 -23.72 -21.85
CA GLU A 247 -13.02 -23.96 -20.41
C GLU A 247 -13.76 -25.25 -20.03
N GLU A 248 -14.90 -25.54 -20.65
CA GLU A 248 -15.65 -26.77 -20.41
C GLU A 248 -14.90 -28.02 -20.87
N VAL A 249 -14.23 -27.96 -22.03
CA VAL A 249 -13.36 -29.05 -22.51
C VAL A 249 -12.20 -29.27 -21.55
N LYS A 250 -11.58 -28.20 -21.02
CA LYS A 250 -10.54 -28.32 -19.99
C LYS A 250 -11.09 -28.94 -18.71
N ARG A 251 -12.31 -28.58 -18.30
CA ARG A 251 -12.97 -29.14 -17.11
C ARG A 251 -13.28 -30.62 -17.28
N LYS A 252 -13.86 -31.03 -18.41
CA LYS A 252 -14.13 -32.44 -18.72
C LYS A 252 -12.85 -33.26 -18.78
N LYS A 253 -11.81 -32.78 -19.48
CA LYS A 253 -10.50 -33.45 -19.49
C LYS A 253 -9.88 -33.53 -18.10
N LYS A 254 -10.02 -32.49 -17.27
CA LYS A 254 -9.57 -32.52 -15.86
C LYS A 254 -10.33 -33.56 -15.04
N GLN A 255 -11.63 -33.71 -15.28
CA GLN A 255 -12.47 -34.71 -14.61
C GLN A 255 -12.13 -36.14 -15.06
N GLU A 256 -11.98 -36.37 -16.37
CA GLU A 256 -11.50 -37.65 -16.92
C GLU A 256 -10.11 -38.02 -16.40
N LEU A 257 -9.19 -37.06 -16.33
CA LEU A 257 -7.86 -37.29 -15.75
C LEU A 257 -7.92 -37.56 -14.25
N ALA A 258 -8.85 -36.92 -13.52
CA ALA A 258 -9.07 -37.18 -12.11
C ALA A 258 -9.65 -38.58 -11.88
N ASP A 259 -10.60 -39.01 -12.70
CA ASP A 259 -11.21 -40.35 -12.63
C ASP A 259 -10.20 -41.46 -12.99
N VAL A 260 -9.29 -41.21 -13.93
CA VAL A 260 -8.17 -42.12 -14.25
C VAL A 260 -7.19 -42.21 -13.07
N VAL A 261 -6.81 -41.07 -12.47
CA VAL A 261 -5.91 -41.09 -11.30
C VAL A 261 -6.58 -41.74 -10.08
N MET A 262 -7.90 -41.64 -9.95
CA MET A 262 -8.66 -42.32 -8.88
C MET A 262 -8.75 -43.84 -9.07
N LYS A 263 -8.60 -44.36 -10.30
CA LYS A 263 -8.54 -45.81 -10.58
C LYS A 263 -7.20 -46.47 -10.23
N ASP A 264 -6.12 -45.68 -10.13
CA ASP A 264 -4.76 -46.17 -9.86
C ASP A 264 -4.35 -46.07 -8.36
N VAL A 265 -5.29 -45.79 -7.46
CA VAL A 265 -5.03 -45.63 -6.02
C VAL A 265 -5.62 -46.82 -5.24
N ASP A 266 -4.75 -47.69 -4.72
CA ASP A 266 -5.11 -48.79 -3.81
C ASP A 266 -5.86 -48.28 -2.56
N GLU A 267 -6.86 -49.05 -2.11
CA GLU A 267 -7.93 -48.70 -1.15
C GLU A 267 -7.49 -48.34 0.30
N HIS A 268 -6.20 -48.10 0.57
CA HIS A 268 -5.68 -47.88 1.93
C HIS A 268 -4.93 -46.56 2.16
N ILE A 269 -5.39 -45.45 1.56
CA ILE A 269 -4.85 -44.10 1.85
C ILE A 269 -5.99 -43.08 2.01
N THR A 270 -5.89 -42.21 3.03
CA THR A 270 -6.94 -41.28 3.47
C THR A 270 -7.19 -40.09 2.52
N SER A 271 -8.46 -39.66 2.44
CA SER A 271 -9.08 -38.94 1.31
C SER A 271 -8.66 -37.48 1.07
N SER A 272 -8.03 -36.77 2.02
CA SER A 272 -7.68 -35.35 1.83
C SER A 272 -6.32 -35.11 1.16
N SER A 273 -5.39 -36.07 1.27
CA SER A 273 -4.05 -36.01 0.64
C SER A 273 -4.12 -36.33 -0.87
N ILE A 274 -5.07 -37.19 -1.24
CA ILE A 274 -5.30 -37.67 -2.60
C ILE A 274 -5.72 -36.51 -3.52
N GLN A 275 -6.67 -35.67 -3.10
CA GLN A 275 -7.16 -34.55 -3.93
C GLN A 275 -6.06 -33.53 -4.28
N SER A 276 -5.17 -33.23 -3.34
CA SER A 276 -4.03 -32.32 -3.54
C SER A 276 -2.95 -32.91 -4.47
N MET A 277 -2.71 -34.21 -4.38
CA MET A 277 -1.81 -34.92 -5.29
C MET A 277 -2.41 -35.03 -6.70
N ILE A 278 -3.70 -35.35 -6.81
CA ILE A 278 -4.45 -35.35 -8.07
C ILE A 278 -4.38 -33.97 -8.71
N ASP A 279 -4.70 -32.90 -7.99
CA ASP A 279 -4.68 -31.54 -8.53
C ASP A 279 -3.27 -31.13 -9.00
N LYS A 280 -2.21 -31.48 -8.26
CA LYS A 280 -0.82 -31.23 -8.70
C LYS A 280 -0.45 -32.02 -9.95
N ARG A 281 -0.86 -33.29 -10.04
CA ARG A 281 -0.53 -34.18 -11.16
C ARG A 281 -1.31 -33.85 -12.43
N VAL A 282 -2.59 -33.51 -12.28
CA VAL A 282 -3.45 -32.97 -13.35
C VAL A 282 -2.91 -31.64 -13.87
N THR A 283 -2.47 -30.74 -12.98
CA THR A 283 -1.90 -29.44 -13.38
C THR A 283 -0.56 -29.62 -14.12
N ALA A 284 0.26 -30.58 -13.72
CA ALA A 284 1.52 -30.92 -14.39
C ALA A 284 1.29 -31.51 -15.80
N LEU A 285 0.31 -32.42 -15.95
CA LEU A 285 -0.02 -33.05 -17.23
C LEU A 285 -0.65 -32.08 -18.23
N VAL A 286 -1.56 -31.21 -17.77
CA VAL A 286 -2.15 -30.14 -18.60
C VAL A 286 -1.07 -29.11 -19.03
N GLY A 287 -0.09 -28.84 -18.16
CA GLY A 287 1.04 -27.97 -18.47
C GLY A 287 2.02 -28.52 -19.52
N ALA A 288 2.10 -29.84 -19.67
CA ALA A 288 2.98 -30.52 -20.63
C ALA A 288 2.41 -30.55 -22.06
N GLN A 289 1.08 -30.70 -22.22
CA GLN A 289 0.44 -30.73 -23.55
C GLN A 289 0.27 -29.35 -24.22
N GLY A 290 0.41 -28.25 -23.47
CA GLY A 290 0.28 -26.87 -23.99
C GLY A 290 1.42 -26.39 -24.92
N LYS A 291 2.35 -27.26 -25.34
CA LYS A 291 3.49 -26.92 -26.21
C LYS A 291 3.34 -27.37 -27.68
N GLY A 292 2.15 -27.79 -28.10
CA GLY A 292 1.84 -28.08 -29.51
C GLY A 292 0.77 -27.14 -30.08
N LYS A 293 1.17 -25.96 -30.58
CA LYS A 293 0.28 -25.14 -31.43
C LYS A 293 0.20 -25.83 -32.80
N GLY A 294 -0.86 -26.62 -33.03
CA GLY A 294 -1.08 -27.26 -34.33
C GLY A 294 -2.14 -28.36 -34.40
N LYS A 295 -2.66 -28.87 -33.27
CA LYS A 295 -3.59 -30.03 -33.28
C LYS A 295 -4.92 -29.80 -32.56
N VAL A 296 -5.47 -28.58 -32.63
CA VAL A 296 -6.80 -28.29 -32.05
C VAL A 296 -7.91 -28.37 -33.11
N SER A 297 -7.62 -28.18 -34.40
CA SER A 297 -8.65 -28.28 -35.46
C SER A 297 -9.11 -29.72 -35.74
N GLU A 298 -8.25 -30.71 -35.53
CA GLU A 298 -8.54 -32.13 -35.81
C GLU A 298 -9.41 -32.81 -34.74
N VAL A 299 -9.51 -32.24 -33.54
CA VAL A 299 -10.35 -32.74 -32.44
C VAL A 299 -11.76 -32.12 -32.50
N LEU A 300 -11.88 -30.89 -33.01
CA LEU A 300 -13.17 -30.20 -33.17
C LEU A 300 -14.02 -30.80 -34.30
N SER A 301 -13.41 -31.35 -35.35
CA SER A 301 -14.13 -32.04 -36.43
C SER A 301 -14.72 -33.41 -36.01
N LYS A 302 -14.15 -34.06 -34.98
CA LYS A 302 -14.57 -35.39 -34.52
C LYS A 302 -15.70 -35.37 -33.48
N LEU A 303 -16.07 -34.21 -32.95
CA LEU A 303 -17.08 -34.07 -31.89
C LEU A 303 -18.47 -33.61 -32.38
N HIS A 304 -18.66 -33.44 -33.69
CA HIS A 304 -19.91 -32.95 -34.31
C HIS A 304 -21.01 -34.02 -34.54
N HIS A 305 -20.95 -35.19 -33.88
CA HIS A 305 -21.89 -36.30 -34.12
C HIS A 305 -22.78 -36.72 -32.94
N HIS A 306 -22.99 -35.87 -31.93
CA HIS A 306 -24.08 -36.12 -30.96
C HIS A 306 -24.89 -34.85 -30.63
N GLU A 307 -26.01 -34.78 -31.35
CA GLU A 307 -27.34 -34.24 -31.02
C GLU A 307 -27.57 -32.83 -30.42
N THR A 308 -28.36 -32.08 -31.20
CA THR A 308 -29.31 -31.01 -30.86
C THR A 308 -28.79 -29.62 -30.49
N LEU A 309 -28.14 -28.97 -31.46
CA LEU A 309 -28.37 -27.55 -31.73
C LEU A 309 -28.42 -27.35 -33.25
N THR A 310 -29.55 -26.82 -33.73
CA THR A 310 -29.84 -26.57 -35.14
C THR A 310 -28.80 -25.61 -35.75
N PRO A 311 -28.17 -25.94 -36.90
CA PRO A 311 -27.20 -25.08 -37.55
C PRO A 311 -27.91 -24.07 -38.44
N ILE A 312 -27.63 -22.78 -38.26
CA ILE A 312 -27.94 -21.75 -39.24
C ILE A 312 -26.59 -21.13 -39.65
N PHE A 313 -26.36 -21.06 -40.97
CA PHE A 313 -25.15 -20.65 -41.70
C PHE A 313 -24.12 -21.73 -42.05
N LEU A 314 -24.52 -22.64 -42.95
CA LEU A 314 -23.65 -23.16 -44.02
C LEU A 314 -24.51 -23.32 -45.29
N SER A 315 -24.69 -22.24 -46.04
CA SER A 315 -24.98 -22.33 -47.48
C SER A 315 -24.36 -21.12 -48.18
N LEU A 316 -23.42 -21.42 -49.08
CA LEU A 316 -22.92 -20.64 -50.23
C LEU A 316 -21.47 -21.06 -50.50
N SER A 317 -21.31 -22.22 -51.13
CA SER A 317 -20.32 -22.37 -52.20
C SER A 317 -20.77 -23.52 -53.08
N ALA A 318 -21.11 -23.19 -54.32
CA ALA A 318 -21.54 -24.13 -55.33
C ALA A 318 -20.39 -25.07 -55.73
N LYS A 319 -20.79 -26.29 -56.10
CA LYS A 319 -19.97 -27.39 -56.61
C LYS A 319 -19.19 -27.00 -57.87
N SER A 320 -17.99 -27.54 -57.99
CA SER A 320 -17.51 -28.14 -59.23
C SER A 320 -16.69 -29.39 -58.88
N GLU A 321 -17.14 -30.50 -59.43
CA GLU A 321 -16.53 -31.84 -59.39
C GLU A 321 -15.17 -31.83 -60.12
N GLU A 322 -14.20 -32.63 -59.67
CA GLU A 322 -13.47 -33.62 -60.49
C GLU A 322 -12.34 -34.31 -59.70
N GLU A 323 -12.49 -35.63 -59.62
CA GLU A 323 -11.52 -36.74 -59.74
C GLU A 323 -10.19 -36.80 -58.96
N GLU A 324 -10.05 -37.94 -58.27
CA GLU A 324 -8.83 -38.57 -57.78
C GLU A 324 -7.84 -38.88 -58.91
N VAL A 325 -6.52 -38.72 -58.68
CA VAL A 325 -5.49 -39.74 -59.01
C VAL A 325 -4.27 -39.57 -58.11
N GLU A 326 -3.79 -40.70 -57.60
CA GLU A 326 -2.57 -40.96 -56.81
C GLU A 326 -1.26 -40.51 -57.47
N GLY A 327 -0.21 -40.28 -56.66
CA GLY A 327 1.14 -40.18 -57.20
C GLY A 327 2.23 -39.89 -56.16
N GLN A 328 2.97 -40.92 -55.78
CA GLN A 328 4.25 -40.86 -55.05
C GLN A 328 5.29 -39.99 -55.78
N ALA A 329 6.18 -39.32 -55.02
CA ALA A 329 7.64 -39.33 -55.20
C ALA A 329 8.35 -38.12 -54.53
N THR A 330 9.20 -38.41 -53.55
CA THR A 330 10.49 -37.71 -53.34
C THR A 330 11.44 -37.98 -54.53
N PRO A 331 12.66 -37.40 -54.69
CA PRO A 331 13.39 -36.33 -53.97
C PRO A 331 14.05 -35.28 -54.91
N SER A 332 14.64 -34.19 -54.38
CA SER A 332 15.93 -33.59 -54.83
C SER A 332 16.07 -32.11 -54.39
N GLY A 333 17.19 -31.78 -53.74
CA GLY A 333 17.78 -30.41 -53.79
C GLY A 333 18.67 -30.29 -55.04
N PRO A 334 19.63 -29.34 -55.16
CA PRO A 334 20.02 -28.22 -54.29
C PRO A 334 20.20 -26.86 -55.04
N PHE A 335 20.34 -25.72 -54.32
CA PHE A 335 21.21 -24.53 -54.59
C PHE A 335 20.75 -23.34 -53.70
N ARG A 336 21.57 -22.81 -52.77
CA ARG A 336 22.51 -21.65 -52.87
C ARG A 336 21.86 -20.40 -53.49
N GLU A 337 21.92 -19.16 -52.97
CA GLU A 337 22.64 -18.49 -51.86
C GLU A 337 22.02 -17.06 -51.67
N SER A 338 21.75 -16.65 -50.40
CA SER A 338 22.08 -15.33 -49.77
C SER A 338 21.54 -13.97 -50.29
N PRO A 339 21.66 -12.83 -49.53
CA PRO A 339 21.48 -12.57 -48.09
C PRO A 339 20.69 -11.25 -47.76
N GLY A 340 20.13 -11.15 -46.54
CA GLY A 340 19.51 -9.93 -45.95
C GLY A 340 18.02 -10.14 -45.66
N ASP A 341 17.45 -10.04 -44.45
CA ASP A 341 17.73 -9.14 -43.33
C ASP A 341 17.58 -9.82 -41.97
N ARG A 342 18.36 -9.31 -41.02
CA ARG A 342 18.44 -9.74 -39.62
C ARG A 342 17.34 -9.09 -38.77
N PHE A 343 17.03 -9.77 -37.66
CA PHE A 343 16.30 -9.32 -36.46
C PHE A 343 14.78 -9.46 -36.44
N ARG A 344 14.28 -10.71 -36.36
CA ARG A 344 13.26 -11.11 -35.36
C ARG A 344 13.46 -12.58 -34.97
N SER A 345 13.90 -12.82 -33.74
CA SER A 345 13.56 -13.95 -32.86
C SER A 345 14.74 -14.42 -32.00
N ILE A 346 14.72 -14.10 -30.71
CA ILE A 346 15.28 -15.00 -29.69
C ILE A 346 14.23 -15.09 -28.58
N GLY A 347 13.55 -16.24 -28.56
CA GLY A 347 12.58 -16.61 -27.55
C GLY A 347 13.25 -17.04 -26.25
N LEU A 348 12.68 -16.57 -25.14
CA LEU A 348 13.01 -16.98 -23.78
C LEU A 348 12.50 -18.41 -23.54
N LYS A 349 13.39 -19.40 -23.47
CA LYS A 349 13.11 -20.72 -22.88
C LYS A 349 13.41 -20.67 -21.37
N ARG A 350 12.48 -21.27 -20.62
CA ARG A 350 12.32 -21.26 -19.15
C ARG A 350 13.52 -21.82 -18.37
N TYR A 351 13.81 -21.18 -17.24
CA TYR A 351 14.44 -21.77 -16.07
C TYR A 351 13.38 -22.51 -15.23
N PHE A 352 13.55 -23.81 -15.03
CA PHE A 352 13.21 -24.56 -13.81
C PHE A 352 13.91 -25.92 -13.92
N GLY A 353 14.89 -26.16 -13.05
CA GLY A 353 15.61 -27.42 -12.92
C GLY A 353 15.80 -27.72 -11.45
N VAL A 354 15.00 -28.67 -10.98
CA VAL A 354 15.14 -29.42 -9.72
C VAL A 354 16.41 -30.27 -9.83
N GLN A 355 17.23 -30.28 -8.77
CA GLN A 355 18.34 -31.20 -8.62
C GLN A 355 17.80 -32.58 -8.25
N GLU A 356 18.09 -33.59 -9.07
CA GLU A 356 18.20 -34.98 -8.63
C GLU A 356 19.66 -35.41 -8.77
N THR A 357 20.14 -36.06 -7.72
CA THR A 357 21.49 -36.60 -7.56
C THR A 357 21.61 -37.98 -8.20
N SER A 358 22.67 -38.23 -8.97
CA SER A 358 23.32 -39.54 -9.00
C SER A 358 24.78 -39.44 -9.46
N SER A 359 25.62 -40.20 -8.75
CA SER A 359 27.00 -40.61 -9.04
C SER A 359 27.16 -41.20 -10.46
N THR A 360 28.34 -41.27 -11.10
CA THR A 360 29.57 -42.00 -10.72
C THR A 360 30.73 -41.69 -11.70
N GLU A 361 31.98 -41.87 -11.22
CA GLU A 361 33.20 -42.32 -11.96
C GLU A 361 33.72 -41.52 -13.17
N SER A 362 34.83 -40.78 -13.03
CA SER A 362 36.23 -41.24 -13.25
C SER A 362 36.55 -41.76 -14.66
N SER A 363 37.41 -41.07 -15.40
CA SER A 363 38.74 -41.60 -15.76
C SER A 363 39.58 -40.59 -16.56
N ARG A 364 40.88 -40.79 -16.44
CA ARG A 364 42.01 -39.98 -16.89
C ARG A 364 42.35 -40.20 -18.37
N ARG A 365 43.29 -39.35 -18.83
CA ARG A 365 44.36 -39.57 -19.84
C ARG A 365 43.90 -39.48 -21.31
N SER A 366 44.68 -38.94 -22.27
CA SER A 366 45.96 -38.24 -22.27
C SER A 366 46.24 -37.76 -23.72
N LYS A 367 47.25 -36.87 -23.83
CA LYS A 367 48.30 -36.81 -24.88
C LYS A 367 48.08 -35.97 -26.16
N ARG A 368 49.14 -35.16 -26.34
CA ARG A 368 49.87 -34.78 -27.57
C ARG A 368 49.15 -33.74 -28.45
N ARG A 369 49.65 -32.50 -28.62
CA ARG A 369 51.00 -31.97 -28.93
C ARG A 369 51.51 -32.40 -30.31
N ARG A 370 51.37 -31.53 -31.32
CA ARG A 370 52.34 -31.20 -32.40
C ARG A 370 51.71 -30.21 -33.39
N THR A 371 52.21 -28.97 -33.47
CA THR A 371 53.26 -28.42 -34.38
C THR A 371 52.71 -27.87 -35.71
N THR A 372 52.71 -26.54 -35.79
CA THR A 372 53.35 -25.68 -36.80
C THR A 372 53.56 -26.21 -38.22
N ARG A 373 53.13 -25.40 -39.21
CA ARG A 373 53.88 -25.19 -40.45
C ARG A 373 53.58 -23.81 -41.06
N GLU A 374 54.66 -23.08 -41.31
CA GLU A 374 54.80 -21.78 -41.96
C GLU A 374 54.75 -21.88 -43.49
N ARG A 375 54.41 -20.77 -44.16
CA ARG A 375 55.07 -20.13 -45.33
C ARG A 375 54.13 -19.07 -45.91
N GLU A 376 54.41 -17.78 -45.73
CA GLU A 376 55.26 -16.89 -46.57
C GLU A 376 54.61 -16.50 -47.90
N GLY A 377 54.49 -15.18 -48.13
CA GLY A 377 54.04 -14.58 -49.40
C GLY A 377 53.61 -13.11 -49.23
N GLU A 378 54.51 -12.19 -49.60
CA GLU A 378 54.56 -10.73 -49.45
C GLU A 378 53.47 -9.91 -50.19
N GLY A 379 53.27 -8.65 -49.77
CA GLY A 379 52.67 -7.59 -50.61
C GLY A 379 51.95 -6.45 -49.86
N GLU A 380 52.64 -5.33 -49.66
CA GLU A 380 52.33 -4.12 -48.88
C GLU A 380 51.04 -3.34 -49.24
N SER A 381 50.35 -2.78 -48.21
CA SER A 381 50.05 -1.33 -48.11
C SER A 381 49.33 -0.94 -46.79
N SER A 382 49.98 -0.06 -45.99
CA SER A 382 49.46 0.90 -44.98
C SER A 382 48.33 0.47 -44.01
N VAL A 383 48.58 0.22 -42.71
CA VAL A 383 48.75 1.20 -41.58
C VAL A 383 47.46 2.01 -41.35
N GLU A 384 46.78 2.09 -40.20
CA GLU A 384 46.87 1.62 -38.80
C GLU A 384 45.47 1.96 -38.20
N ASP A 385 44.85 1.08 -37.39
CA ASP A 385 43.88 1.42 -36.30
C ASP A 385 43.02 0.24 -35.77
N GLU A 386 43.26 -1.02 -36.17
CA GLU A 386 42.49 -2.17 -35.63
C GLU A 386 43.20 -2.97 -34.52
N SER A 387 44.41 -2.57 -34.12
CA SER A 387 45.22 -3.32 -33.13
C SER A 387 44.90 -3.04 -31.65
N GLU A 388 44.05 -2.05 -31.32
CA GLU A 388 43.66 -1.79 -29.92
C GLU A 388 42.42 -2.58 -29.44
N PHE A 389 41.66 -3.20 -30.35
CA PHE A 389 40.43 -3.93 -29.99
C PHE A 389 40.64 -5.38 -29.53
N LEU A 390 41.86 -5.90 -29.59
CA LEU A 390 42.15 -7.33 -29.38
C LEU A 390 42.67 -7.70 -27.97
N VAL A 391 42.93 -6.74 -27.07
CA VAL A 391 43.47 -7.03 -25.73
C VAL A 391 42.40 -7.30 -24.66
N ILE A 392 41.11 -7.01 -24.91
CA ILE A 392 40.07 -7.03 -23.86
C ILE A 392 39.39 -8.42 -23.71
N ARG A 393 39.80 -9.44 -24.48
CA ARG A 393 39.08 -10.72 -24.53
C ARG A 393 39.52 -11.83 -23.56
N ASP A 394 40.63 -11.67 -22.83
CA ASP A 394 41.22 -12.77 -22.06
C ASP A 394 41.41 -12.51 -20.54
N ALA A 395 40.43 -11.85 -19.91
CA ALA A 395 40.32 -11.84 -18.44
C ALA A 395 39.12 -12.66 -17.96
N SER A 396 39.05 -13.93 -18.39
CA SER A 396 38.14 -14.90 -17.81
C SER A 396 38.67 -15.39 -16.46
N SER A 397 38.29 -14.74 -15.35
CA SER A 397 37.83 -15.46 -14.11
C SER A 397 37.71 -14.64 -12.82
N ALA A 398 37.94 -13.31 -12.77
CA ALA A 398 37.91 -12.61 -11.46
C ALA A 398 37.23 -11.23 -11.38
N PHE A 399 36.70 -10.65 -12.47
CA PHE A 399 36.07 -9.33 -12.38
C PHE A 399 34.75 -9.39 -11.59
N ARG A 400 34.73 -8.71 -10.44
CA ARG A 400 33.53 -8.45 -9.64
C ARG A 400 33.22 -6.97 -9.64
N TRP A 401 32.14 -6.59 -10.30
CA TRP A 401 31.69 -5.19 -10.38
C TRP A 401 31.56 -4.51 -9.00
N ASP A 402 31.27 -5.26 -7.94
CA ASP A 402 31.08 -4.77 -6.56
C ASP A 402 32.35 -4.74 -5.70
N SER A 403 33.50 -5.10 -6.26
CA SER A 403 34.78 -5.14 -5.55
C SER A 403 35.86 -4.40 -6.34
N PRO A 404 36.21 -3.16 -5.97
CA PRO A 404 37.26 -2.40 -6.65
C PRO A 404 38.61 -3.12 -6.70
N ALA A 405 38.92 -3.95 -5.70
CA ALA A 405 40.14 -4.77 -5.66
C ALA A 405 40.18 -5.87 -6.75
N SER A 406 39.05 -6.20 -7.36
CA SER A 406 38.96 -7.14 -8.48
C SER A 406 39.07 -6.46 -9.85
N TYR A 407 39.19 -5.12 -9.86
CA TYR A 407 39.26 -4.37 -11.11
C TYR A 407 40.68 -4.52 -11.67
N PRO A 408 40.82 -4.83 -12.97
CA PRO A 408 42.13 -4.92 -13.58
C PRO A 408 42.87 -3.59 -13.52
N ASP A 409 44.18 -3.62 -13.24
CA ASP A 409 45.00 -2.40 -13.14
C ASP A 409 45.00 -1.57 -14.44
N TRP A 410 44.82 -2.20 -15.61
CA TRP A 410 44.72 -1.48 -16.88
C TRP A 410 43.53 -0.51 -16.94
N LEU A 411 42.50 -0.73 -16.11
CA LEU A 411 41.31 0.11 -16.04
C LEU A 411 41.62 1.53 -15.52
N LEU A 412 42.76 1.70 -14.85
CA LEU A 412 43.30 3.00 -14.40
C LEU A 412 44.02 3.77 -15.52
N THR A 413 44.34 3.10 -16.63
CA THR A 413 45.13 3.67 -17.73
C THR A 413 44.29 4.04 -18.96
N VAL A 414 43.04 3.56 -19.05
CA VAL A 414 42.09 3.90 -20.12
C VAL A 414 41.26 5.15 -19.80
N PRO A 415 40.80 5.90 -20.84
CA PRO A 415 39.92 7.05 -20.66
C PRO A 415 38.66 6.74 -19.83
N LEU A 416 38.23 7.71 -19.01
CA LEU A 416 37.09 7.58 -18.06
C LEU A 416 35.81 7.02 -18.71
N ARG A 417 35.52 7.39 -19.95
CA ARG A 417 34.35 6.88 -20.68
C ARG A 417 34.46 5.38 -20.96
N GLN A 418 35.63 4.91 -21.35
CA GLN A 418 35.87 3.50 -21.67
C GLN A 418 35.91 2.64 -20.40
N SER A 419 36.56 3.11 -19.35
CA SER A 419 36.57 2.43 -18.04
C SER A 419 35.16 2.35 -17.43
N SER A 420 34.39 3.44 -17.50
CA SER A 420 32.99 3.44 -17.06
C SER A 420 32.13 2.46 -17.86
N ARG A 421 32.27 2.44 -19.20
CA ARG A 421 31.52 1.53 -20.06
C ARG A 421 31.84 0.06 -19.77
N PHE A 422 33.11 -0.27 -19.56
CA PHE A 422 33.52 -1.63 -19.21
C PHE A 422 32.85 -2.12 -17.91
N ILE A 423 32.80 -1.26 -16.88
CA ILE A 423 32.15 -1.58 -15.61
C ILE A 423 30.64 -1.71 -15.79
N LEU A 424 29.99 -0.77 -16.49
CA LEU A 424 28.55 -0.75 -16.71
C LEU A 424 28.06 -1.99 -17.48
N GLU A 425 28.75 -2.38 -18.57
CA GLU A 425 28.40 -3.55 -19.37
C GLU A 425 28.50 -4.87 -18.58
N ARG A 426 29.33 -4.92 -17.54
CA ARG A 426 29.52 -6.09 -16.65
C ARG A 426 28.80 -5.96 -15.32
N THR A 427 28.02 -4.89 -15.12
CA THR A 427 27.17 -4.70 -13.94
C THR A 427 25.82 -5.39 -14.17
N PRO A 428 25.31 -6.19 -13.23
CA PRO A 428 24.01 -6.84 -13.39
C PRO A 428 22.88 -5.83 -13.67
N ILE A 429 21.96 -6.16 -14.58
CA ILE A 429 20.87 -5.23 -14.97
C ILE A 429 20.02 -4.79 -13.79
N VAL A 430 19.78 -5.69 -12.82
CA VAL A 430 19.04 -5.39 -11.59
C VAL A 430 19.73 -4.28 -10.79
N VAL A 431 21.07 -4.23 -10.82
CA VAL A 431 21.85 -3.18 -10.15
C VAL A 431 21.74 -1.87 -10.92
N LEU A 432 21.86 -1.89 -12.24
CA LEU A 432 21.69 -0.70 -13.08
C LEU A 432 20.28 -0.10 -12.97
N GLU A 433 19.25 -0.95 -12.94
CA GLU A 433 17.86 -0.53 -12.70
C GLU A 433 17.67 0.02 -11.29
N SER A 434 18.34 -0.58 -10.29
CA SER A 434 18.28 -0.08 -8.92
C SER A 434 19.05 1.23 -8.71
N MET A 435 20.05 1.56 -9.53
CA MET A 435 20.73 2.87 -9.47
C MET A 435 19.83 4.05 -9.84
N ARG A 436 18.61 3.79 -10.35
CA ARG A 436 17.53 4.79 -10.48
C ARG A 436 17.08 5.37 -9.13
N TYR A 437 17.47 4.72 -8.03
CA TYR A 437 17.30 5.12 -6.64
C TYR A 437 18.03 6.41 -6.26
N ARG A 438 17.68 7.52 -6.92
CA ARG A 438 18.24 8.83 -6.58
C ARG A 438 17.10 9.82 -6.47
N SER A 439 17.00 10.43 -5.30
CA SER A 439 16.20 11.62 -5.10
C SER A 439 17.14 12.72 -4.66
N SER A 440 16.78 13.96 -4.99
CA SER A 440 17.43 15.13 -4.41
C SER A 440 17.28 15.08 -2.88
N ILE A 441 18.21 15.72 -2.19
CA ILE A 441 18.10 16.04 -0.76
C ILE A 441 18.08 17.54 -0.65
N HIS A 442 17.36 18.06 0.33
CA HIS A 442 17.39 19.49 0.59
C HIS A 442 18.70 19.86 1.30
N GLU A 443 19.46 20.77 0.70
CA GLU A 443 20.70 21.28 1.27
C GLU A 443 20.44 22.69 1.81
N ILE A 444 20.62 22.89 3.11
CA ILE A 444 20.40 24.17 3.79
C ILE A 444 21.76 24.75 4.12
N GLU A 445 22.18 25.76 3.35
CA GLU A 445 23.43 26.50 3.61
C GLU A 445 24.66 25.57 3.73
N CYS A 446 24.65 24.45 2.99
CA CYS A 446 25.74 23.49 2.91
C CYS A 446 25.84 22.90 1.50
N GLU A 447 26.98 22.27 1.16
CA GLU A 447 27.17 21.51 -0.08
C GLU A 447 27.49 20.05 0.24
N LEU A 448 26.75 19.12 -0.36
CA LEU A 448 26.98 17.68 -0.20
C LEU A 448 27.65 17.05 -1.42
N PRO A 449 28.73 16.27 -1.23
CA PRO A 449 29.26 15.39 -2.26
C PRO A 449 28.20 14.43 -2.78
N SER A 450 28.21 14.17 -4.10
CA SER A 450 27.18 13.36 -4.75
C SER A 450 27.07 11.93 -4.20
N ASN A 451 28.16 11.35 -3.69
CA ASN A 451 28.14 10.05 -3.02
C ASN A 451 27.37 10.10 -1.69
N ILE A 452 27.61 11.11 -0.86
CA ILE A 452 26.92 11.29 0.43
C ILE A 452 25.44 11.60 0.20
N ALA A 453 25.14 12.51 -0.73
CA ALA A 453 23.77 12.83 -1.10
C ALA A 453 23.03 11.59 -1.63
N SER A 454 23.66 10.80 -2.51
CA SER A 454 23.03 9.56 -3.01
C SER A 454 22.71 8.58 -1.88
N GLN A 455 23.57 8.45 -0.87
CA GLN A 455 23.36 7.53 0.24
C GLN A 455 22.23 8.00 1.18
N LEU A 456 22.17 9.30 1.48
CA LEU A 456 21.10 9.90 2.28
C LEU A 456 19.74 9.91 1.55
N SER A 457 19.74 9.91 0.21
CA SER A 457 18.52 9.92 -0.63
C SER A 457 17.66 8.66 -0.46
N ALA A 458 18.22 7.68 0.26
CA ALA A 458 17.51 6.55 0.81
C ALA A 458 16.24 6.89 1.58
N GLY A 459 16.23 8.09 2.17
CA GLY A 459 15.15 8.58 2.98
C GLY A 459 15.24 8.03 4.40
N MET A 460 14.66 8.78 5.32
CA MET A 460 14.73 8.52 6.76
C MET A 460 14.13 7.17 7.16
N LYS A 461 13.17 6.66 6.38
CA LYS A 461 12.48 5.38 6.60
C LYS A 461 13.24 4.16 6.08
N TYR A 462 14.43 4.32 5.49
CA TYR A 462 15.22 3.20 5.01
C TYR A 462 15.63 2.28 6.18
N MET A 463 15.23 1.02 6.11
CA MET A 463 15.63 -0.03 7.06
C MET A 463 16.84 -0.80 6.53
N MET A 464 17.85 -0.92 7.39
CA MET A 464 19.11 -1.59 7.10
C MET A 464 18.93 -3.12 7.05
N PRO A 465 19.71 -3.84 6.23
CA PRO A 465 19.69 -5.30 6.23
C PRO A 465 20.13 -5.85 7.59
N CYS A 466 19.35 -6.78 8.13
CA CYS A 466 19.66 -7.49 9.37
C CYS A 466 20.24 -8.88 9.06
N LYS A 467 21.16 -9.33 9.91
CA LYS A 467 21.63 -10.73 9.89
C LYS A 467 20.53 -11.67 10.37
N PHE A 468 20.72 -12.95 10.06
CA PHE A 468 19.83 -13.99 10.55
C PHE A 468 19.90 -14.03 12.08
N ASN A 469 18.76 -14.23 12.75
CA ASN A 469 18.72 -14.35 14.21
C ASN A 469 17.77 -15.47 14.61
N LYS A 470 18.33 -16.59 15.11
CA LYS A 470 17.58 -17.76 15.59
C LYS A 470 16.84 -17.47 16.91
N ASN A 471 17.48 -16.73 17.82
CA ASN A 471 16.93 -16.41 19.14
C ASN A 471 15.68 -15.54 19.06
N LEU A 472 15.57 -14.70 18.03
CA LEU A 472 14.45 -13.79 17.86
C LEU A 472 13.06 -14.47 17.89
N ILE A 473 12.94 -15.67 17.30
CA ILE A 473 11.70 -16.43 17.27
C ILE A 473 11.41 -17.04 18.65
N LEU A 474 12.45 -17.50 19.35
CA LEU A 474 12.36 -18.04 20.71
C LEU A 474 11.94 -16.96 21.70
N ASP A 475 12.58 -15.79 21.67
CA ASP A 475 12.26 -14.66 22.55
C ASP A 475 10.82 -14.18 22.34
N ALA A 476 10.36 -14.13 21.09
CA ALA A 476 8.98 -13.76 20.74
C ALA A 476 7.96 -14.80 21.22
N TRP A 477 8.32 -16.08 21.20
CA TRP A 477 7.51 -17.17 21.73
C TRP A 477 7.42 -17.10 23.26
N ASP A 478 8.55 -16.87 23.94
CA ASP A 478 8.60 -16.78 25.39
C ASP A 478 7.78 -15.58 25.92
N ASP A 479 7.89 -14.39 25.31
CA ASP A 479 7.02 -13.25 25.64
C ASP A 479 5.54 -13.54 25.35
N PHE A 480 5.25 -14.24 24.24
CA PHE A 480 3.88 -14.62 23.91
C PHE A 480 3.28 -15.54 24.98
N VAL A 481 4.02 -16.59 25.37
CA VAL A 481 3.58 -17.55 26.39
C VAL A 481 3.37 -16.86 27.73
N ASP A 482 4.30 -16.00 28.15
CA ASP A 482 4.20 -15.27 29.41
C ASP A 482 2.96 -14.35 29.43
N ARG A 483 2.74 -13.58 28.35
CA ARG A 483 1.54 -12.73 28.22
C ARG A 483 0.26 -13.54 28.19
N LEU A 484 0.25 -14.69 27.51
CA LEU A 484 -0.93 -15.54 27.43
C LEU A 484 -1.25 -16.16 28.79
N ARG A 485 -0.25 -16.64 29.53
CA ARG A 485 -0.42 -17.14 30.90
C ARG A 485 -1.01 -16.10 31.82
N TRP A 486 -0.46 -14.87 31.81
CA TRP A 486 -1.02 -13.78 32.61
C TRP A 486 -2.47 -13.46 32.22
N ASN A 487 -2.78 -13.38 30.92
CA ASN A 487 -4.15 -13.12 30.47
C ASN A 487 -5.14 -14.18 30.98
N VAL A 488 -4.78 -15.45 30.86
CA VAL A 488 -5.62 -16.56 31.34
C VAL A 488 -5.73 -16.54 32.85
N PHE A 489 -4.62 -16.34 33.57
CA PHE A 489 -4.59 -16.26 35.03
C PHE A 489 -5.59 -15.22 35.56
N TRP A 490 -5.55 -13.99 35.05
CA TRP A 490 -6.45 -12.91 35.47
C TRP A 490 -7.91 -13.22 35.10
N LYS A 491 -8.17 -13.70 33.87
CA LYS A 491 -9.53 -14.11 33.47
C LYS A 491 -10.14 -15.18 34.38
N THR A 492 -9.34 -16.11 34.86
CA THR A 492 -9.81 -17.22 35.71
C THR A 492 -9.89 -16.88 37.19
N ARG A 493 -9.20 -15.83 37.64
CA ARG A 493 -9.16 -15.41 39.06
C ARG A 493 -10.28 -14.44 39.45
N PHE A 494 -10.83 -13.69 38.49
CA PHE A 494 -11.80 -12.62 38.72
C PHE A 494 -13.14 -12.85 37.99
N ALA A 495 -13.45 -14.11 37.65
CA ALA A 495 -14.69 -14.47 36.94
C ALA A 495 -15.98 -14.29 37.77
N ALA A 496 -15.88 -13.79 39.00
CA ALA A 496 -17.01 -13.36 39.83
C ALA A 496 -16.80 -11.89 40.25
N ASP A 497 -17.69 -11.01 39.75
CA ASP A 497 -18.09 -9.73 40.34
C ASP A 497 -17.17 -8.50 40.29
N PHE A 498 -16.22 -8.38 39.37
CA PHE A 498 -15.59 -7.08 39.06
C PHE A 498 -15.81 -6.68 37.60
N GLU A 499 -16.46 -5.53 37.39
CA GLU A 499 -16.37 -4.82 36.11
C GLU A 499 -14.89 -4.46 35.89
N ASP A 500 -14.29 -5.04 34.85
CA ASP A 500 -12.91 -4.77 34.48
C ASP A 500 -12.82 -3.33 33.96
N ASP A 501 -12.45 -2.39 34.84
CA ASP A 501 -12.22 -0.97 34.51
C ASP A 501 -10.89 -0.75 33.80
N PHE A 502 -10.22 -1.82 33.33
CA PHE A 502 -8.91 -1.72 32.70
C PHE A 502 -8.94 -0.96 31.37
N ASP A 503 -8.19 0.13 31.31
CA ASP A 503 -7.93 0.92 30.12
C ASP A 503 -6.47 0.79 29.67
N PRO A 504 -6.23 0.37 28.40
CA PRO A 504 -4.88 0.20 27.86
C PRO A 504 -4.09 1.51 27.74
N ASP A 505 -4.75 2.68 27.67
CA ASP A 505 -4.07 3.98 27.54
C ASP A 505 -3.44 4.45 28.87
N PHE A 506 -3.99 4.01 30.00
CA PHE A 506 -3.47 4.30 31.35
C PHE A 506 -2.53 3.22 31.89
N ARG A 507 -2.15 2.28 31.04
CA ARG A 507 -1.26 1.19 31.43
C ARG A 507 0.15 1.71 31.74
N VAL A 508 0.61 1.45 32.95
CA VAL A 508 2.02 1.63 33.36
C VAL A 508 2.75 0.28 33.29
N GLU A 509 3.89 0.23 32.59
CA GLU A 509 4.70 -0.98 32.51
C GLU A 509 5.46 -1.22 33.82
N LYS A 510 5.02 -2.22 34.60
CA LYS A 510 5.77 -2.72 35.77
C LYS A 510 6.77 -3.81 35.32
N PRO A 511 7.96 -3.93 35.95
CA PRO A 511 8.89 -5.02 35.65
C PRO A 511 8.19 -6.36 35.80
N ARG A 512 8.14 -7.15 34.71
CA ARG A 512 7.34 -8.38 34.66
C ARG A 512 8.04 -9.50 35.41
N GLN A 513 7.40 -9.98 36.48
CA GLN A 513 7.68 -11.32 36.98
C GLN A 513 7.10 -12.33 36.00
N ARG A 514 7.88 -13.37 35.64
CA ARG A 514 7.37 -14.46 34.78
C ARG A 514 6.20 -15.16 35.45
N CYS A 515 5.12 -15.36 34.70
CA CYS A 515 3.97 -16.12 35.18
C CYS A 515 4.37 -17.58 35.41
N GLN A 516 4.00 -18.15 36.55
CA GLN A 516 4.17 -19.59 36.78
C GLN A 516 3.31 -20.39 35.79
N PRO A 517 3.69 -21.65 35.47
CA PRO A 517 2.86 -22.50 34.64
C PRO A 517 1.44 -22.65 35.22
N LEU A 518 0.45 -22.73 34.33
CA LEU A 518 -0.96 -22.87 34.71
C LEU A 518 -1.34 -24.35 34.86
N ASP A 519 -2.47 -24.75 34.29
CA ASP A 519 -2.95 -26.14 34.33
C ASP A 519 -2.31 -26.99 33.23
N ARG A 520 -2.42 -28.31 33.40
CA ARG A 520 -1.75 -29.28 32.53
C ARG A 520 -2.29 -29.27 31.09
N CYS A 521 -3.58 -28.96 30.87
CA CYS A 521 -4.17 -28.88 29.53
C CYS A 521 -3.61 -27.70 28.76
N PHE A 522 -3.61 -26.53 29.41
CA PHE A 522 -3.08 -25.30 28.83
C PHE A 522 -1.61 -25.48 28.48
N GLU A 523 -0.80 -25.96 29.45
CA GLU A 523 0.63 -26.13 29.28
C GLU A 523 0.99 -27.20 28.24
N PHE A 524 0.13 -28.20 28.01
CA PHE A 524 0.36 -29.18 26.94
C PHE A 524 0.28 -28.55 25.54
N GLY A 525 -0.71 -27.72 25.26
CA GLY A 525 -0.76 -27.02 23.96
C GLY A 525 0.40 -26.05 23.78
N ILE A 526 0.84 -25.39 24.86
CA ILE A 526 2.06 -24.57 24.84
C ILE A 526 3.30 -25.42 24.55
N ALA A 527 3.43 -26.60 25.16
CA ALA A 527 4.54 -27.51 24.90
C ALA A 527 4.58 -27.99 23.44
N GLN A 528 3.42 -28.29 22.83
CA GLN A 528 3.35 -28.62 21.40
C GLN A 528 3.77 -27.44 20.52
N GLY A 529 3.33 -26.23 20.85
CA GLY A 529 3.79 -25.01 20.17
C GLY A 529 5.30 -24.80 20.29
N HIS A 530 5.87 -25.03 21.48
CA HIS A 530 7.30 -24.91 21.73
C HIS A 530 8.11 -25.94 20.93
N ARG A 531 7.63 -27.19 20.83
CA ARG A 531 8.23 -28.22 19.97
C ARG A 531 8.21 -27.82 18.50
N ALA A 532 7.10 -27.27 18.02
CA ALA A 532 7.00 -26.76 16.65
C ALA A 532 7.98 -25.59 16.41
N ILE A 533 8.15 -24.70 17.38
CA ILE A 533 9.15 -23.61 17.31
C ILE A 533 10.57 -24.18 17.22
N LEU A 534 10.93 -25.14 18.07
CA LEU A 534 12.27 -25.76 18.05
C LEU A 534 12.55 -26.49 16.74
N ASP A 535 11.56 -27.20 16.18
CA ASP A 535 11.66 -27.85 14.87
C ASP A 535 11.83 -26.84 13.73
N ILE A 536 11.17 -25.68 13.79
CA ILE A 536 11.39 -24.61 12.81
C ILE A 536 12.79 -24.02 12.97
N VAL A 537 13.20 -23.72 14.21
CA VAL A 537 14.51 -23.10 14.51
C VAL A 537 15.67 -24.02 14.14
N SER A 538 15.54 -25.34 14.31
CA SER A 538 16.56 -26.31 13.90
C SER A 538 16.77 -26.37 12.39
N LYS A 539 15.73 -26.05 11.60
CA LYS A 539 15.78 -26.00 10.13
C LYS A 539 16.33 -24.68 9.58
N LEU A 540 16.59 -23.69 10.43
CA LEU A 540 17.09 -22.38 10.00
C LEU A 540 18.57 -22.44 9.61
N PRO A 541 18.96 -21.84 8.47
CA PRO A 541 20.35 -21.82 8.02
C PRO A 541 21.27 -21.10 9.02
N ASP A 542 22.52 -21.54 9.09
CA ASP A 542 23.57 -20.87 9.87
C ASP A 542 24.07 -19.60 9.15
N ASP A 543 24.54 -18.62 9.94
CA ASP A 543 24.79 -17.21 9.57
C ASP A 543 25.64 -17.00 8.28
N GLU A 544 26.45 -17.99 7.89
CA GLU A 544 27.33 -17.92 6.71
C GLU A 544 26.58 -17.95 5.37
N HIS A 545 25.33 -18.42 5.32
CA HIS A 545 24.55 -18.55 4.08
C HIS A 545 23.70 -17.32 3.74
N SER A 546 23.97 -16.18 4.38
CA SER A 546 23.25 -14.90 4.23
C SER A 546 23.26 -14.28 2.82
N ARG A 547 23.76 -14.98 1.80
CA ARG A 547 23.57 -14.70 0.37
C ARG A 547 22.23 -15.26 -0.16
N ILE A 548 21.17 -15.16 0.63
CA ILE A 548 19.83 -15.62 0.21
C ILE A 548 19.34 -14.72 -0.93
N GLY A 549 19.38 -15.26 -2.16
CA GLY A 549 18.55 -14.90 -3.32
C GLY A 549 18.42 -13.40 -3.65
N GLY A 550 19.41 -12.84 -4.36
CA GLY A 550 19.21 -11.68 -5.24
C GLY A 550 18.77 -10.33 -4.62
N ARG A 551 18.53 -10.24 -3.31
CA ARG A 551 18.03 -9.02 -2.64
C ARG A 551 19.11 -8.16 -1.99
N ASN A 552 20.29 -8.70 -1.70
CA ASN A 552 21.35 -7.98 -0.98
C ASN A 552 22.60 -7.83 -1.85
N VAL A 553 22.55 -6.86 -2.74
CA VAL A 553 23.75 -6.34 -3.37
C VAL A 553 24.36 -5.29 -2.44
N ARG A 554 25.43 -5.66 -1.71
CA ARG A 554 26.09 -4.78 -0.72
C ARG A 554 26.40 -3.38 -1.27
N ALA A 555 26.73 -3.27 -2.56
CA ALA A 555 27.14 -2.03 -3.20
C ALA A 555 26.04 -0.96 -3.35
N LEU A 556 24.79 -1.24 -2.97
CA LEU A 556 23.67 -0.29 -3.04
C LEU A 556 23.18 0.22 -1.67
N ASN A 557 23.70 -0.34 -0.57
CA ASN A 557 23.27 0.06 0.77
C ASN A 557 24.04 1.30 1.23
N PRO A 558 23.40 2.24 1.95
CA PRO A 558 24.11 3.35 2.57
C PRO A 558 25.23 2.86 3.50
N SER A 559 26.44 3.39 3.31
CA SER A 559 27.61 3.12 4.14
C SER A 559 27.51 3.90 5.44
N ILE A 560 27.14 3.20 6.51
CA ILE A 560 26.99 3.80 7.83
C ILE A 560 28.27 4.45 8.36
N PRO A 561 29.46 3.83 8.26
CA PRO A 561 30.70 4.45 8.72
C PRO A 561 31.01 5.73 7.93
N GLU A 562 30.90 5.69 6.60
CA GLU A 562 31.19 6.84 5.74
C GLU A 562 30.25 8.02 6.01
N LEU A 563 28.94 7.77 6.11
CA LEU A 563 27.96 8.79 6.46
C LEU A 563 28.23 9.41 7.83
N ARG A 564 28.45 8.57 8.85
CA ARG A 564 28.75 9.04 10.21
C ARG A 564 30.00 9.91 10.23
N ASP A 565 31.09 9.42 9.64
CA ASP A 565 32.40 10.06 9.69
C ASP A 565 32.37 11.38 8.91
N TYR A 566 31.70 11.42 7.75
CA TYR A 566 31.51 12.65 6.98
C TYR A 566 30.66 13.68 7.73
N LEU A 567 29.45 13.30 8.19
CA LEU A 567 28.55 14.23 8.89
C LEU A 567 29.17 14.77 10.18
N THR A 568 29.90 13.93 10.91
CA THR A 568 30.52 14.34 12.18
C THR A 568 31.76 15.22 11.94
N SER A 569 32.57 14.93 10.92
CA SER A 569 33.77 15.74 10.61
C SER A 569 33.44 17.11 10.03
N HIS A 570 32.31 17.24 9.32
CA HIS A 570 31.87 18.50 8.71
C HIS A 570 30.80 19.24 9.53
N GLU A 571 30.52 18.79 10.76
CA GLU A 571 29.50 19.37 11.65
C GLU A 571 28.12 19.51 10.99
N LEU A 572 27.72 18.52 10.20
CA LEU A 572 26.45 18.49 9.50
C LEU A 572 25.42 17.64 10.24
N VAL A 573 24.17 18.05 10.15
CA VAL A 573 23.04 17.44 10.84
C VAL A 573 21.91 17.18 9.85
N VAL A 574 21.37 15.96 9.89
CA VAL A 574 20.26 15.55 9.04
C VAL A 574 18.95 15.76 9.78
N LEU A 575 18.01 16.44 9.13
CA LEU A 575 16.73 16.86 9.70
C LEU A 575 15.59 16.37 8.83
N VAL A 576 14.46 16.08 9.48
CA VAL A 576 13.17 16.01 8.78
C VAL A 576 12.73 17.43 8.44
N THR A 577 12.01 17.61 7.34
CA THR A 577 11.46 18.91 6.95
C THR A 577 10.01 19.05 7.34
N ASP A 578 9.59 20.30 7.54
CA ASP A 578 8.18 20.63 7.74
C ASP A 578 7.33 20.23 6.52
N LYS A 579 6.05 19.92 6.73
CA LYS A 579 5.10 19.46 5.69
C LYS A 579 5.53 18.19 4.93
N ASN A 580 6.48 17.41 5.49
CA ASN A 580 6.94 16.12 4.94
C ASN A 580 7.47 16.26 3.49
N LEU A 581 8.34 17.25 3.25
CA LEU A 581 8.95 17.53 1.94
C LEU A 581 10.20 16.67 1.64
N GLY A 582 10.62 15.86 2.60
CA GLY A 582 11.81 15.01 2.54
C GLY A 582 12.78 15.31 3.69
N CYS A 583 13.98 14.75 3.62
CA CYS A 583 15.07 15.09 4.52
C CYS A 583 15.83 16.33 4.02
N ALA A 584 16.41 17.06 4.96
CA ALA A 584 17.32 18.15 4.72
C ALA A 584 18.62 17.92 5.49
N VAL A 585 19.73 18.46 4.97
CA VAL A 585 20.99 18.56 5.69
C VAL A 585 21.27 20.04 5.94
N ALA A 586 21.69 20.35 7.17
CA ALA A 586 22.06 21.70 7.58
C ALA A 586 23.37 21.65 8.37
N PRO A 587 24.14 22.75 8.44
CA PRO A 587 25.25 22.86 9.36
C PRO A 587 24.76 23.00 10.81
N ARG A 588 25.61 22.59 11.76
CA ARG A 588 25.36 22.69 13.21
C ARG A 588 24.99 24.12 13.63
N SER A 589 25.71 25.12 13.12
CA SER A 589 25.48 26.55 13.39
C SER A 589 24.05 26.96 13.06
N TRP A 590 23.54 26.56 11.90
CA TRP A 590 22.19 26.92 11.45
C TRP A 590 21.11 26.48 12.43
N ILE A 591 21.20 25.25 12.98
CA ILE A 591 20.23 24.78 13.98
C ILE A 591 20.32 25.62 15.26
N ILE A 592 21.55 25.86 15.73
CA ILE A 592 21.79 26.58 16.98
C ILE A 592 21.24 28.01 16.87
N ASP A 593 21.59 28.71 15.80
CA ASP A 593 21.19 30.10 15.55
C ASP A 593 19.67 30.23 15.42
N ARG A 594 19.03 29.32 14.67
CA ARG A 594 17.56 29.32 14.52
C ARG A 594 16.84 28.95 15.81
N THR A 595 17.40 28.05 16.61
CA THR A 595 16.82 27.64 17.89
C THR A 595 16.91 28.78 18.90
N PHE A 596 18.06 29.43 19.02
CA PHE A 596 18.20 30.60 19.89
C PHE A 596 17.36 31.78 19.40
N ALA A 597 17.27 32.03 18.08
CA ALA A 597 16.40 33.08 17.57
C ALA A 597 14.92 32.90 17.97
N LEU A 598 14.45 31.66 18.10
CA LEU A 598 13.10 31.35 18.61
C LEU A 598 12.99 31.53 20.14
N LEU A 599 13.98 31.04 20.89
CA LEU A 599 13.99 31.11 22.36
C LEU A 599 14.28 32.51 22.91
N SER A 600 14.90 33.37 22.10
CA SER A 600 15.19 34.76 22.46
C SER A 600 13.99 35.69 22.32
N ASN A 601 12.83 35.22 21.84
CA ASN A 601 11.62 36.04 21.82
C ASN A 601 10.99 36.09 23.22
N PRO A 602 11.07 37.22 23.95
CA PRO A 602 10.58 37.31 25.33
C PRO A 602 9.06 37.15 25.44
N SER A 603 8.32 37.41 24.35
CA SER A 603 6.87 37.21 24.30
C SER A 603 6.47 35.74 24.32
N ASP A 604 7.36 34.84 23.90
CA ASP A 604 7.05 33.40 23.78
C ASP A 604 7.80 32.58 24.84
N TYR A 605 9.05 32.94 25.15
CA TYR A 605 9.89 32.24 26.12
C TYR A 605 10.65 33.20 27.02
N THR A 606 10.79 32.86 28.29
CA THR A 606 11.61 33.57 29.28
C THR A 606 12.72 32.64 29.76
N GLU A 607 13.97 33.07 29.64
CA GLU A 607 15.10 32.34 30.22
C GLU A 607 15.06 32.42 31.75
N ILE A 608 15.31 31.29 32.41
CA ILE A 608 15.30 31.18 33.87
C ILE A 608 16.56 30.45 34.36
N PRO A 609 17.04 30.74 35.58
CA PRO A 609 18.14 30.00 36.19
C PRO A 609 17.70 28.57 36.55
N LEU A 610 18.68 27.68 36.70
CA LEU A 610 18.45 26.27 37.06
C LEU A 610 17.64 26.13 38.36
N ASP A 611 17.92 26.95 39.38
CA ASP A 611 17.19 26.91 40.65
C ASP A 611 15.71 27.25 40.47
N GLY A 612 15.39 28.20 39.60
CA GLY A 612 14.02 28.53 39.24
C GLY A 612 13.31 27.39 38.50
N ALA A 613 14.01 26.73 37.58
CA ALA A 613 13.49 25.55 36.89
C ALA A 613 13.21 24.39 37.88
N LEU A 614 14.13 24.13 38.81
CA LEU A 614 13.97 23.11 39.85
C LEU A 614 12.80 23.40 40.79
N ALA A 615 12.57 24.67 41.16
CA ALA A 615 11.42 25.07 41.97
C ALA A 615 10.09 24.76 41.27
N ILE A 616 9.97 25.11 39.98
CA ILE A 616 8.79 24.81 39.16
C ILE A 616 8.57 23.29 39.04
N LEU A 617 9.62 22.49 38.83
CA LEU A 617 9.50 21.04 38.75
C LEU A 617 9.00 20.44 40.07
N LYS A 618 9.50 20.92 41.22
CA LYS A 618 9.02 20.47 42.54
C LYS A 618 7.54 20.79 42.73
N GLN A 619 7.11 22.01 42.34
CA GLN A 619 5.70 22.40 42.38
C GLN A 619 4.85 21.50 41.49
N LYS A 620 5.31 21.20 40.26
CA LYS A 620 4.62 20.28 39.35
C LYS A 620 4.53 18.86 39.91
N SER A 621 5.59 18.34 40.50
CA SER A 621 5.57 17.02 41.16
C SER A 621 4.54 16.97 42.28
N ALA A 622 4.47 18.01 43.12
CA ALA A 622 3.48 18.11 44.19
C ALA A 622 2.04 18.15 43.65
N LEU A 623 1.80 18.92 42.57
CA LEU A 623 0.49 18.99 41.91
C LEU A 623 0.10 17.64 41.30
N MET A 624 1.02 16.95 40.62
CA MET A 624 0.76 15.62 40.06
C MET A 624 0.48 14.57 41.14
N LEU A 625 1.14 14.68 42.30
CA LEU A 625 0.86 13.82 43.45
C LEU A 625 -0.54 14.10 44.03
N LYS A 626 -0.93 15.37 44.14
CA LYS A 626 -2.30 15.77 44.51
C LYS A 626 -3.33 15.18 43.53
N ILE A 627 -3.11 15.32 42.23
CA ILE A 627 -3.98 14.74 41.18
C ILE A 627 -4.09 13.22 41.34
N ALA A 628 -2.97 12.54 41.59
CA ALA A 628 -2.97 11.09 41.77
C ALA A 628 -3.75 10.65 43.02
N ASN A 629 -3.63 11.39 44.12
CA ASN A 629 -4.37 11.11 45.36
C ASN A 629 -5.87 11.40 45.19
N ASN A 630 -6.23 12.51 44.53
CA ASN A 630 -7.62 12.82 44.20
C ASN A 630 -8.24 11.74 43.32
N ALA A 631 -7.51 11.24 42.31
CA ALA A 631 -7.99 10.15 41.45
C ALA A 631 -8.22 8.84 42.23
N GLU A 632 -7.46 8.61 43.29
CA GLU A 632 -7.60 7.46 44.20
C GLU A 632 -8.81 7.65 45.14
N GLU A 633 -8.96 8.85 45.70
CA GLU A 633 -10.06 9.24 46.60
C GLU A 633 -11.42 9.20 45.89
N PHE A 634 -11.52 9.76 44.69
CA PHE A 634 -12.73 9.78 43.88
C PHE A 634 -13.04 8.41 43.24
N ALA A 635 -12.16 7.43 43.43
CA ALA A 635 -12.29 6.05 42.95
C ALA A 635 -12.65 5.94 41.46
N VAL A 636 -12.20 6.88 40.62
CA VAL A 636 -12.77 6.99 39.27
C VAL A 636 -12.31 5.85 38.37
N GLN A 637 -11.04 5.47 38.51
CA GLN A 637 -10.48 4.31 37.81
C GLN A 637 -9.23 3.82 38.52
N SER A 638 -9.13 2.51 38.68
CA SER A 638 -8.09 1.82 39.45
C SER A 638 -6.66 2.10 38.98
N GLN A 639 -6.48 2.37 37.68
CA GLN A 639 -5.15 2.60 37.08
C GLN A 639 -4.66 4.06 37.14
N LEU A 640 -5.56 5.03 37.33
CA LEU A 640 -5.23 6.45 37.20
C LEU A 640 -4.17 6.94 38.21
N PRO A 641 -4.23 6.55 39.51
CA PRO A 641 -3.23 6.99 40.48
C PRO A 641 -1.80 6.57 40.09
N ASP A 642 -1.62 5.30 39.71
CA ASP A 642 -0.34 4.77 39.23
C ASP A 642 0.10 5.46 37.93
N PHE A 643 -0.84 5.73 37.02
CA PHE A 643 -0.59 6.42 35.76
C PHE A 643 -0.09 7.85 35.96
N PHE A 644 -0.72 8.62 36.85
CA PHE A 644 -0.29 9.99 37.18
C PHE A 644 1.07 10.01 37.89
N LYS A 645 1.38 8.98 38.70
CA LYS A 645 2.69 8.82 39.36
C LYS A 645 3.80 8.35 38.41
N SER A 646 3.48 7.84 37.22
CA SER A 646 4.41 7.13 36.33
C SER A 646 5.60 7.95 35.78
N GLN A 647 5.51 9.29 35.79
CA GLN A 647 6.60 10.19 35.36
C GLN A 647 7.21 10.98 36.52
N LEU A 648 6.82 10.68 37.77
CA LEU A 648 7.48 11.24 38.95
C LEU A 648 8.84 10.58 39.13
N THR A 649 9.83 11.39 39.54
CA THR A 649 11.19 10.91 39.82
C THR A 649 11.40 10.86 41.32
N ASP A 650 11.81 9.69 41.84
CA ASP A 650 12.20 9.52 43.25
C ASP A 650 13.61 10.07 43.55
N GLY A 651 14.35 10.49 42.52
CA GLY A 651 15.74 10.93 42.59
C GLY A 651 15.95 12.42 42.94
N GLY A 652 17.21 12.78 43.18
CA GLY A 652 17.61 14.17 43.48
C GLY A 652 17.52 15.11 42.27
N ALA A 653 18.06 16.33 42.42
CA ALA A 653 17.97 17.39 41.39
C ALA A 653 18.40 16.95 39.97
N ALA A 654 19.38 16.05 39.86
CA ALA A 654 19.85 15.54 38.58
C ALA A 654 18.79 14.76 37.79
N ASP A 655 17.91 14.01 38.47
CA ASP A 655 16.85 13.26 37.80
C ASP A 655 15.67 14.15 37.41
N LEU A 656 15.38 15.17 38.23
CA LEU A 656 14.43 16.23 37.88
C LEU A 656 14.88 16.99 36.61
N ILE A 657 16.17 17.33 36.47
CA ILE A 657 16.68 18.01 35.28
C ILE A 657 16.48 17.16 34.00
N LYS A 658 16.62 15.83 34.10
CA LYS A 658 16.37 14.92 32.97
C LYS A 658 14.90 14.92 32.52
N SER A 659 13.97 15.31 33.39
CA SER A 659 12.54 15.45 33.06
C SER A 659 12.23 16.71 32.24
N ILE A 660 13.16 17.67 32.14
CA ILE A 660 12.98 18.88 31.31
C ILE A 660 13.18 18.50 29.83
N PRO A 661 12.17 18.72 28.97
CA PRO A 661 12.25 18.36 27.57
C PRO A 661 13.27 19.24 26.83
N THR A 662 14.06 18.62 25.94
CA THR A 662 14.99 19.35 25.07
C THR A 662 14.24 19.98 23.91
N PHE A 663 14.33 21.31 23.79
CA PHE A 663 13.75 22.06 22.69
C PHE A 663 14.50 21.76 21.39
N TYR A 664 13.79 21.64 20.28
CA TYR A 664 14.41 21.54 18.96
C TYR A 664 13.52 22.15 17.89
N CYS A 665 14.11 22.44 16.74
CA CYS A 665 13.38 23.00 15.62
C CYS A 665 13.42 22.12 14.36
N ILE A 666 12.39 22.24 13.53
CA ILE A 666 12.28 21.58 12.22
C ILE A 666 12.32 22.64 11.11
N PRO A 667 13.15 22.48 10.06
CA PRO A 667 13.25 23.46 8.98
C PRO A 667 11.97 23.54 8.14
N LYS A 668 11.46 24.76 7.98
CA LYS A 668 10.39 25.14 7.04
C LYS A 668 11.01 25.60 5.72
N ILE A 669 11.61 24.67 4.99
CA ILE A 669 12.34 24.92 3.72
C ILE A 669 11.52 25.57 2.62
N HIS A 670 10.19 25.54 2.73
CA HIS A 670 9.28 26.14 1.76
C HIS A 670 8.99 27.63 2.00
N LYS A 671 9.62 28.23 3.02
CA LYS A 671 9.55 29.67 3.30
C LYS A 671 10.84 30.34 2.84
N THR A 672 10.72 31.60 2.42
CA THR A 672 11.85 32.44 2.00
C THR A 672 11.85 33.72 2.84
N PRO A 673 12.87 33.98 3.68
CA PRO A 673 13.97 33.07 4.03
C PRO A 673 13.50 31.80 4.77
N ILE A 674 14.35 30.77 4.82
CA ILE A 674 14.03 29.50 5.48
C ILE A 674 13.75 29.76 6.96
N ALA A 675 12.53 29.42 7.39
CA ALA A 675 12.10 29.53 8.79
C ALA A 675 12.26 28.20 9.53
N ALA A 676 12.03 28.21 10.85
CA ALA A 676 12.05 27.02 11.68
C ALA A 676 10.72 26.84 12.44
N ARG A 677 10.29 25.60 12.67
CA ARG A 677 9.13 25.25 13.50
C ARG A 677 9.62 24.87 14.90
N PRO A 678 9.18 25.57 15.97
CA PRO A 678 9.52 25.18 17.33
C PRO A 678 8.81 23.88 17.70
N ILE A 679 9.49 22.97 18.41
CA ILE A 679 8.91 21.75 18.95
C ILE A 679 9.35 21.57 20.40
N LEU A 680 8.37 21.38 21.27
CA LEU A 680 8.57 21.08 22.68
C LEU A 680 8.08 19.66 23.00
N PRO A 681 8.97 18.65 23.12
CA PRO A 681 8.54 17.25 23.20
C PRO A 681 8.02 16.84 24.60
N CYS A 682 6.83 17.28 25.01
CA CYS A 682 6.20 17.03 26.32
C CYS A 682 5.60 15.63 26.54
N HIS A 683 6.19 14.58 25.95
CA HIS A 683 5.66 13.20 26.03
C HIS A 683 6.15 12.38 27.23
N SER A 684 7.32 12.73 27.77
CA SER A 684 8.01 12.07 28.90
C SER A 684 8.42 13.09 29.95
N VAL A 685 7.49 14.00 30.27
CA VAL A 685 7.63 15.04 31.28
C VAL A 685 6.70 14.71 32.46
N ILE A 686 6.97 15.29 33.63
CA ILE A 686 6.24 15.03 34.88
C ILE A 686 4.72 15.15 34.70
N GLN A 687 4.27 16.21 34.02
CA GLN A 687 2.87 16.50 33.74
C GLN A 687 2.29 15.79 32.50
N GLY A 688 3.10 15.00 31.78
CA GLY A 688 2.70 14.31 30.56
C GLY A 688 1.46 13.40 30.72
N PRO A 689 1.31 12.65 31.84
CA PRO A 689 0.11 11.86 32.11
C PRO A 689 -1.17 12.69 32.19
N ALA A 690 -1.13 13.88 32.82
CA ALA A 690 -2.28 14.77 32.92
C ALA A 690 -2.79 15.23 31.55
N GLY A 691 -1.88 15.65 30.66
CA GLY A 691 -2.25 16.04 29.29
C GLY A 691 -2.84 14.88 28.47
N LYS A 692 -2.35 13.63 28.68
CA LYS A 692 -2.91 12.43 28.02
C LYS A 692 -4.31 12.11 28.52
N PHE A 693 -4.54 12.24 29.83
CA PHE A 693 -5.84 12.07 30.45
C PHE A 693 -6.86 13.06 29.87
N VAL A 694 -6.51 14.36 29.85
CA VAL A 694 -7.34 15.42 29.26
C VAL A 694 -7.66 15.12 27.79
N SER A 695 -6.64 14.82 26.98
CA SER A 695 -6.82 14.48 25.56
C SER A 695 -7.78 13.31 25.35
N LYS A 696 -7.66 12.26 26.16
CA LYS A 696 -8.54 11.08 26.06
C LYS A 696 -10.01 11.44 26.28
N LEU A 697 -10.30 12.28 27.28
CA LEU A 697 -11.67 12.69 27.60
C LEU A 697 -12.27 13.65 26.57
N LEU A 698 -11.44 14.50 25.95
CA LEU A 698 -11.93 15.45 24.95
C LEU A 698 -12.17 14.84 23.56
N LYS A 699 -11.54 13.70 23.23
CA LYS A 699 -11.72 13.02 21.93
C LYS A 699 -13.17 12.74 21.53
N PRO A 700 -14.03 12.13 22.38
CA PRO A 700 -15.43 11.89 22.02
C PRO A 700 -16.20 13.21 21.81
N VAL A 701 -15.90 14.24 22.62
CA VAL A 701 -16.51 15.57 22.51
C VAL A 701 -16.16 16.22 21.16
N ILE A 702 -14.89 16.17 20.78
CA ILE A 702 -14.38 16.69 19.51
C ILE A 702 -14.99 15.95 18.31
N ALA A 703 -15.14 14.62 18.41
CA ALA A 703 -15.69 13.80 17.33
C ALA A 703 -17.14 14.14 16.96
N GLN A 704 -17.88 14.79 17.86
CA GLN A 704 -19.27 15.19 17.65
C GLN A 704 -19.41 16.59 17.03
N GLN A 705 -18.33 17.39 16.94
CA GLN A 705 -18.42 18.78 16.49
C GLN A 705 -18.52 18.86 14.96
N TRP A 706 -19.53 19.60 14.48
CA TRP A 706 -19.84 19.69 13.05
C TRP A 706 -18.76 20.43 12.25
N SER A 707 -18.20 21.50 12.82
CA SER A 707 -17.20 22.38 12.17
C SER A 707 -15.83 21.73 12.08
N ILE A 708 -15.52 20.73 12.91
CA ILE A 708 -14.19 20.10 12.95
C ILE A 708 -14.07 19.05 11.84
N ILE A 709 -12.97 19.12 11.09
CA ILE A 709 -12.57 18.11 10.11
C ILE A 709 -11.56 17.18 10.79
N HIS A 710 -11.79 15.87 10.79
CA HIS A 710 -10.88 14.90 11.41
C HIS A 710 -9.76 14.40 10.49
N GLY A 711 -9.81 14.79 9.23
CA GLY A 711 -8.78 14.53 8.23
C GLY A 711 -9.34 14.56 6.83
N THR A 712 -8.47 14.35 5.84
CA THR A 712 -8.86 14.52 4.44
C THR A 712 -9.94 13.54 3.98
N LYS A 713 -10.00 12.34 4.57
CA LYS A 713 -11.09 11.37 4.27
C LYS A 713 -12.44 11.87 4.79
N ASP A 714 -12.47 12.42 6.00
CA ASP A 714 -13.67 13.01 6.57
C ASP A 714 -14.15 14.18 5.72
N LEU A 715 -13.24 15.08 5.31
CA LEU A 715 -13.56 16.14 4.37
C LEU A 715 -14.12 15.61 3.04
N ALA A 716 -13.50 14.59 2.43
CA ALA A 716 -14.02 14.00 1.20
C ALA A 716 -15.42 13.40 1.38
N ILE A 717 -15.70 12.79 2.53
CA ILE A 717 -17.04 12.28 2.88
C ILE A 717 -18.03 13.44 3.03
N LYS A 718 -17.70 14.49 3.80
CA LYS A 718 -18.53 15.68 3.99
C LYS A 718 -18.84 16.37 2.64
N LEU A 719 -17.82 16.58 1.80
CA LEU A 719 -17.98 17.13 0.46
C LEU A 719 -18.87 16.22 -0.42
N SER A 720 -18.68 14.91 -0.40
CA SER A 720 -19.48 13.98 -1.22
C SER A 720 -20.98 14.01 -0.91
N LYS A 721 -21.36 14.43 0.30
CA LYS A 721 -22.76 14.56 0.73
C LYS A 721 -23.41 15.85 0.22
N ILE A 722 -22.64 16.94 0.09
CA ILE A 722 -23.16 18.26 -0.31
C ILE A 722 -23.04 18.51 -1.81
N LEU A 723 -22.00 17.98 -2.47
CA LEU A 723 -21.68 18.29 -3.87
C LEU A 723 -22.78 17.97 -4.89
N PRO A 724 -23.56 16.86 -4.77
CA PRO A 724 -24.59 16.55 -5.76
C PRO A 724 -25.68 17.61 -5.90
N ASP A 725 -26.02 18.31 -4.82
CA ASP A 725 -27.14 19.25 -4.75
C ASP A 725 -26.68 20.72 -4.70
N LEU A 726 -25.37 20.98 -4.81
CA LEU A 726 -24.80 22.31 -4.66
C LEU A 726 -24.74 23.06 -6.01
N PRO A 727 -25.60 24.07 -6.25
CA PRO A 727 -25.58 24.81 -7.51
C PRO A 727 -24.38 25.75 -7.59
N TYR A 728 -23.84 25.95 -8.80
CA TYR A 728 -22.75 26.90 -9.01
C TYR A 728 -23.16 28.35 -8.72
N THR A 729 -24.43 28.68 -9.00
CA THR A 729 -24.99 30.02 -8.78
C THR A 729 -26.31 29.93 -8.02
N ARG A 730 -26.58 30.94 -7.18
CA ARG A 730 -27.79 31.03 -6.36
C ARG A 730 -28.27 32.49 -6.29
N LEU A 731 -29.58 32.70 -6.25
CA LEU A 731 -30.16 34.01 -5.96
C LEU A 731 -30.11 34.26 -4.44
N VAL A 732 -29.42 35.30 -4.03
CA VAL A 732 -29.31 35.73 -2.62
C VAL A 732 -29.72 37.21 -2.56
N GLY A 733 -30.81 37.52 -1.85
CA GLY A 733 -31.33 38.89 -1.76
C GLY A 733 -31.74 39.49 -3.12
N GLY A 734 -32.18 38.67 -4.07
CA GLY A 734 -32.55 39.11 -5.43
C GLY A 734 -31.37 39.28 -6.39
N VAL A 735 -30.13 39.06 -5.94
CA VAL A 735 -28.91 39.14 -6.77
C VAL A 735 -28.37 37.74 -7.05
N GLN A 736 -28.00 37.46 -8.30
CA GLN A 736 -27.37 36.19 -8.66
C GLN A 736 -25.90 36.19 -8.20
N LYS A 737 -25.61 35.35 -7.23
CA LYS A 737 -24.25 35.12 -6.70
C LYS A 737 -23.72 33.77 -7.20
N ARG A 738 -22.39 33.62 -7.22
CA ARG A 738 -21.72 32.36 -7.57
C ARG A 738 -20.90 31.83 -6.41
N LEU A 739 -20.56 30.55 -6.45
CA LEU A 739 -19.79 29.91 -5.41
C LEU A 739 -18.30 30.24 -5.52
N PHE A 740 -17.68 30.60 -4.40
CA PHE A 740 -16.25 30.82 -4.23
C PHE A 740 -15.67 29.86 -3.19
N LEU A 741 -14.42 29.44 -3.40
CA LEU A 741 -13.65 28.67 -2.43
C LEU A 741 -12.90 29.64 -1.55
N VAL A 742 -13.14 29.62 -0.24
CA VAL A 742 -12.45 30.49 0.72
C VAL A 742 -11.66 29.63 1.70
N SER A 743 -10.38 29.94 1.86
CA SER A 743 -9.50 29.29 2.82
C SER A 743 -9.09 30.28 3.90
N GLY A 744 -9.06 29.82 5.14
CA GLY A 744 -8.58 30.59 6.29
C GLY A 744 -7.35 29.94 6.93
N ASP A 745 -6.44 30.75 7.44
CA ASP A 745 -5.29 30.33 8.27
C ASP A 745 -5.34 31.07 9.60
N VAL A 746 -5.37 30.32 10.71
CA VAL A 746 -5.24 30.90 12.05
C VAL A 746 -3.76 31.09 12.37
N VAL A 747 -3.31 32.34 12.30
CA VAL A 747 -1.89 32.68 12.40
C VAL A 747 -1.34 32.28 13.77
N ALA A 748 -0.40 31.33 13.78
CA ALA A 748 0.26 30.83 14.98
C ALA A 748 -0.77 30.48 16.09
N PHE A 749 -1.69 29.58 15.77
CA PHE A 749 -2.85 29.29 16.62
C PHE A 749 -2.46 28.96 18.08
N TYR A 750 -1.66 27.93 18.32
CA TYR A 750 -1.33 27.45 19.66
C TYR A 750 -0.75 28.55 20.59
N PRO A 751 0.31 29.31 20.20
CA PRO A 751 0.84 30.38 21.04
C PRO A 751 -0.12 31.55 21.32
N ASN A 752 -1.17 31.69 20.52
CA ASN A 752 -2.11 32.82 20.60
C ASN A 752 -3.39 32.47 21.37
N VAL A 753 -3.68 31.18 21.61
CA VAL A 753 -4.84 30.75 22.40
C VAL A 753 -4.68 31.16 23.87
N PRO A 754 -5.59 31.95 24.46
CA PRO A 754 -5.59 32.22 25.90
C PRO A 754 -5.90 30.95 26.70
N VAL A 755 -4.93 30.50 27.52
CA VAL A 755 -4.98 29.18 28.18
C VAL A 755 -6.17 29.05 29.12
N GLU A 756 -6.41 30.05 29.98
CA GLU A 756 -7.52 30.04 30.95
C GLU A 756 -8.88 29.92 30.26
N MET A 757 -9.11 30.73 29.22
CA MET A 757 -10.34 30.68 28.42
C MET A 757 -10.51 29.33 27.72
N ALA A 758 -9.43 28.75 27.19
CA ALA A 758 -9.48 27.44 26.56
C ALA A 758 -9.83 26.33 27.56
N HIS A 759 -9.34 26.42 28.80
CA HIS A 759 -9.69 25.48 29.88
C HIS A 759 -11.17 25.58 30.26
N ASP A 760 -11.70 26.80 30.40
CA ASP A 760 -13.11 26.99 30.73
C ASP A 760 -14.05 26.53 29.62
N ILE A 761 -13.72 26.84 28.35
CA ILE A 761 -14.44 26.33 27.18
C ILE A 761 -14.42 24.80 27.15
N ALA A 762 -13.25 24.17 27.33
CA ALA A 762 -13.14 22.72 27.32
C ALA A 762 -13.96 22.07 28.44
N LEU A 763 -13.99 22.69 29.63
CA LEU A 763 -14.81 22.25 30.74
C LEU A 763 -16.31 22.35 30.43
N GLU A 764 -16.75 23.45 29.82
CA GLU A 764 -18.14 23.64 29.39
C GLU A 764 -18.58 22.54 28.42
N PHE A 765 -17.77 22.31 27.37
CA PHE A 765 -18.04 21.27 26.37
C PHE A 765 -18.09 19.87 26.98
N LEU A 766 -17.14 19.54 27.86
CA LEU A 766 -17.10 18.25 28.53
C LEU A 766 -18.30 18.05 29.47
N THR A 767 -18.67 19.09 30.22
CA THR A 767 -19.84 19.07 31.13
C THR A 767 -21.13 18.82 30.36
N ARG A 768 -21.34 19.54 29.25
CA ARG A 768 -22.50 19.34 28.37
C ARG A 768 -22.54 17.93 27.79
N TRP A 769 -21.40 17.43 27.31
CA TRP A 769 -21.31 16.09 26.75
C TRP A 769 -21.68 15.01 27.78
N TYR A 770 -21.19 15.13 29.03
CA TYR A 770 -21.54 14.20 30.10
C TYR A 770 -23.03 14.26 30.46
N ALA A 771 -23.62 15.45 30.55
CA ALA A 771 -25.05 15.61 30.82
C ALA A 771 -25.94 14.94 29.75
N GLU A 772 -25.46 14.87 28.51
CA GLU A 772 -26.18 14.27 27.38
C GLU A 772 -25.90 12.77 27.19
N ASN A 773 -24.75 12.25 27.64
CA ASN A 773 -24.26 10.91 27.24
C ASN A 773 -23.92 9.96 28.40
N SER A 774 -24.03 10.37 29.67
CA SER A 774 -23.59 9.55 30.80
C SER A 774 -24.62 9.42 31.92
N GLU A 775 -24.70 8.22 32.51
CA GLU A 775 -25.51 7.92 33.71
C GLU A 775 -24.73 8.14 35.02
N LEU A 776 -23.67 8.98 35.00
CA LEU A 776 -22.85 9.25 36.18
C LEU A 776 -23.67 10.02 37.23
N ALA A 777 -23.54 9.65 38.51
CA ALA A 777 -24.16 10.39 39.60
C ALA A 777 -23.65 11.85 39.62
N PRO A 778 -24.50 12.84 39.95
CA PRO A 778 -24.12 14.26 39.94
C PRO A 778 -22.88 14.59 40.78
N GLU A 779 -22.70 13.93 41.93
CA GLU A 779 -21.56 14.13 42.83
C GLU A 779 -20.25 13.64 42.20
N LEU A 780 -20.26 12.42 41.63
CA LEU A 780 -19.12 11.85 40.90
C LEU A 780 -18.76 12.69 39.68
N CYS A 781 -19.74 13.34 39.05
CA CYS A 781 -19.52 14.27 37.95
C CYS A 781 -18.72 15.51 38.40
N ALA A 782 -19.03 16.09 39.56
CA ALA A 782 -18.33 17.27 40.07
C ALA A 782 -16.86 16.98 40.43
N GLU A 783 -16.61 15.85 41.11
CA GLU A 783 -15.27 15.39 41.46
C GLU A 783 -14.42 15.10 40.22
N TRP A 784 -15.02 14.45 39.21
CA TRP A 784 -14.38 14.17 37.94
C TRP A 784 -14.02 15.43 37.15
N LEU A 785 -14.93 16.41 37.09
CA LEU A 785 -14.69 17.69 36.44
C LEU A 785 -13.61 18.52 37.17
N SER A 786 -13.55 18.41 38.50
CA SER A 786 -12.47 19.01 39.32
C SER A 786 -11.11 18.39 38.99
N LEU A 787 -11.04 17.06 38.94
CA LEU A 787 -9.82 16.33 38.55
C LEU A 787 -9.38 16.72 37.13
N PHE A 788 -10.32 16.86 36.20
CA PHE A 788 -10.06 17.30 34.83
C PHE A 788 -9.46 18.72 34.78
N ARG A 789 -10.00 19.67 35.55
CA ARG A 789 -9.46 21.04 35.66
C ARG A 789 -8.04 21.05 36.24
N ASP A 790 -7.78 20.29 37.30
CA ASP A 790 -6.44 20.16 37.88
C ASP A 790 -5.45 19.57 36.85
N CYS A 791 -5.88 18.58 36.06
CA CYS A 791 -5.07 17.99 35.00
C CYS A 791 -4.74 18.98 33.87
N MET A 792 -5.71 19.79 33.42
CA MET A 792 -5.47 20.84 32.43
C MET A 792 -4.45 21.87 32.93
N THR A 793 -4.63 22.32 34.18
CA THR A 793 -3.69 23.26 34.83
C THR A 793 -2.28 22.68 34.90
N ALA A 794 -2.14 21.42 35.33
CA ALA A 794 -0.85 20.76 35.40
C ALA A 794 -0.18 20.62 34.02
N ALA A 795 -0.97 20.32 32.99
CA ALA A 795 -0.51 20.07 31.63
C ALA A 795 0.00 21.35 30.93
N ASP A 796 -0.68 22.48 31.08
CA ASP A 796 -0.43 23.68 30.26
C ASP A 796 0.29 24.83 31.01
N ASP A 797 0.25 24.90 32.35
CA ASP A 797 0.91 25.97 33.11
C ASP A 797 2.42 25.70 33.33
N GLN A 798 3.22 26.75 33.54
CA GLN A 798 4.67 26.70 33.86
C GLN A 798 5.47 25.70 33.02
N LEU A 799 5.24 25.66 31.71
CA LEU A 799 5.93 24.72 30.83
C LEU A 799 7.41 25.08 30.67
N LEU A 800 8.28 24.10 30.94
CA LEU A 800 9.73 24.26 30.88
C LEU A 800 10.32 23.56 29.66
N CYS A 801 11.41 24.12 29.16
CA CYS A 801 12.26 23.49 28.15
C CYS A 801 13.73 23.83 28.39
N GLN A 802 14.62 23.04 27.76
CA GLN A 802 16.05 23.32 27.80
C GLN A 802 16.69 23.21 26.41
N PHE A 803 17.74 23.98 26.18
CA PHE A 803 18.58 23.89 25.00
C PHE A 803 20.01 24.30 25.34
N MET A 804 20.99 23.45 24.98
CA MET A 804 22.42 23.67 25.24
C MET A 804 22.74 24.15 26.68
N GLY A 805 22.17 23.48 27.68
CA GLY A 805 22.40 23.80 29.10
C GLY A 805 21.69 25.05 29.63
N ARG A 806 20.86 25.71 28.83
CA ARG A 806 20.04 26.87 29.23
C ARG A 806 18.58 26.46 29.39
N TYR A 807 17.89 27.08 30.34
CA TYR A 807 16.52 26.73 30.73
C TYR A 807 15.56 27.86 30.42
N PHE A 808 14.40 27.51 29.86
CA PHE A 808 13.40 28.48 29.46
C PHE A 808 12.01 28.04 29.92
N LYS A 809 11.20 29.02 30.33
CA LYS A 809 9.78 28.87 30.60
C LYS A 809 8.97 29.45 29.44
N GLN A 810 7.94 28.75 28.99
CA GLN A 810 6.98 29.30 28.03
C GLN A 810 6.15 30.41 28.68
N ALA A 811 6.05 31.55 28.00
CA ALA A 811 5.42 32.76 28.53
C ALA A 811 3.91 32.82 28.23
N ARG A 812 3.45 32.31 27.08
CA ARG A 812 2.04 32.39 26.66
C ARG A 812 1.61 31.23 25.77
N GLY A 813 0.29 31.08 25.67
CA GLY A 813 -0.38 30.16 24.77
C GLY A 813 -0.20 28.68 25.12
N LEU A 814 -0.79 27.83 24.30
CA LEU A 814 -0.65 26.38 24.40
C LEU A 814 0.68 25.93 23.78
N ALA A 815 1.30 24.91 24.35
CA ALA A 815 2.57 24.39 23.87
C ALA A 815 2.43 23.41 22.71
N MET A 816 3.30 23.57 21.72
CA MET A 816 3.43 22.59 20.65
C MET A 816 4.14 21.31 21.16
N GLY A 817 3.35 20.35 21.62
CA GLY A 817 3.80 19.00 21.99
C GLY A 817 3.25 18.46 23.31
N VAL A 818 2.43 19.25 24.02
CA VAL A 818 1.55 18.73 25.08
C VAL A 818 0.39 17.98 24.43
N ALA A 819 0.01 16.83 25.00
CA ALA A 819 -0.94 15.90 24.39
C ALA A 819 -2.35 16.49 24.21
N SER A 820 -2.81 17.33 25.15
CA SER A 820 -4.13 17.97 25.13
C SER A 820 -4.20 19.25 24.30
N SER A 821 -3.08 19.89 23.96
CA SER A 821 -3.11 21.20 23.30
C SER A 821 -3.84 21.22 21.95
N PRO A 822 -3.73 20.20 21.06
CA PRO A 822 -4.52 20.16 19.82
C PRO A 822 -6.02 20.06 20.08
N ASP A 823 -6.40 19.34 21.14
CA ASP A 823 -7.80 19.13 21.51
C ASP A 823 -8.40 20.43 22.07
N LEU A 824 -7.66 21.13 22.93
CA LEU A 824 -8.03 22.46 23.45
C LEU A 824 -8.15 23.51 22.34
N CYS A 825 -7.19 23.57 21.40
CA CYS A 825 -7.28 24.50 20.25
C CYS A 825 -8.52 24.23 19.40
N ASN A 826 -8.84 22.95 19.21
CA ASN A 826 -10.01 22.56 18.43
C ASN A 826 -11.32 23.02 19.05
N LEU A 827 -11.50 22.80 20.35
CA LEU A 827 -12.70 23.25 21.07
C LEU A 827 -12.75 24.78 21.21
N PHE A 828 -11.60 25.42 21.39
CA PHE A 828 -11.50 26.88 21.41
C PHE A 828 -12.02 27.50 20.10
N GLY A 829 -11.56 27.03 18.93
CA GLY A 829 -12.10 27.49 17.66
C GLY A 829 -13.57 27.13 17.47
N CYS A 830 -13.98 25.91 17.89
CA CYS A 830 -15.35 25.44 17.79
C CYS A 830 -16.35 26.30 18.57
N TYR A 831 -15.93 26.83 19.71
CA TYR A 831 -16.75 27.72 20.54
C TYR A 831 -17.24 28.94 19.75
N PHE A 832 -16.32 29.66 19.09
CA PHE A 832 -16.67 30.82 18.26
C PHE A 832 -17.40 30.43 16.98
N GLU A 833 -17.05 29.30 16.37
CA GLU A 833 -17.74 28.77 15.19
C GLU A 833 -19.22 28.48 15.47
N ASN A 834 -19.54 27.94 16.65
CA ASN A 834 -20.90 27.65 17.07
C ASN A 834 -21.74 28.92 17.32
N GLN A 835 -21.09 30.05 17.61
CA GLN A 835 -21.75 31.35 17.79
C GLN A 835 -21.93 32.10 16.46
N CYS A 836 -21.30 31.64 15.39
CA CYS A 836 -21.24 32.34 14.11
C CYS A 836 -22.37 31.85 13.17
N GLU A 837 -23.54 32.49 13.25
CA GLU A 837 -24.75 32.10 12.49
C GLU A 837 -24.54 32.08 10.96
N ILE A 838 -23.63 32.90 10.43
CA ILE A 838 -23.37 32.93 8.97
C ILE A 838 -22.85 31.58 8.47
N LEU A 839 -22.14 30.81 9.30
CA LEU A 839 -21.51 29.53 8.91
C LEU A 839 -22.53 28.41 8.68
N THR A 840 -23.75 28.55 9.19
CA THR A 840 -24.86 27.61 9.00
C THR A 840 -25.94 28.17 8.06
N SER A 841 -25.71 29.35 7.49
CA SER A 841 -26.62 30.01 6.55
C SER A 841 -26.50 29.46 5.12
N ASP A 842 -27.52 29.75 4.30
CA ASP A 842 -27.51 29.43 2.86
C ASP A 842 -26.42 30.15 2.06
N ILE A 843 -25.81 31.19 2.61
CA ILE A 843 -24.69 31.94 1.99
C ILE A 843 -23.40 31.14 2.10
N VAL A 844 -23.22 30.38 3.19
CA VAL A 844 -22.05 29.54 3.44
C VAL A 844 -22.49 28.07 3.47
N PRO A 845 -22.75 27.44 2.31
CA PRO A 845 -23.23 26.06 2.24
C PRO A 845 -22.29 25.02 2.88
N PHE A 846 -21.03 25.37 3.10
CA PHE A 846 -20.09 24.52 3.80
C PHE A 846 -19.05 25.35 4.54
N TYR A 847 -18.78 24.97 5.78
CA TYR A 847 -17.64 25.40 6.56
C TYR A 847 -17.02 24.19 7.27
N GLY A 848 -15.70 24.15 7.34
CA GLY A 848 -15.00 23.24 8.22
C GLY A 848 -13.55 23.62 8.47
N ARG A 849 -13.03 23.28 9.64
CA ARG A 849 -11.69 23.59 10.09
C ARG A 849 -10.91 22.32 10.46
N TYR A 850 -9.69 22.22 9.97
CA TYR A 850 -8.71 21.23 10.38
C TYR A 850 -7.60 21.93 11.16
N ILE A 851 -7.68 21.90 12.50
CA ILE A 851 -6.77 22.62 13.40
C ILE A 851 -6.73 24.13 13.07
N ASP A 852 -5.71 24.61 12.37
CA ASP A 852 -5.44 26.00 11.99
C ASP A 852 -5.92 26.35 10.56
N ASP A 853 -6.16 25.34 9.72
CA ASP A 853 -6.62 25.52 8.33
C ASP A 853 -8.17 25.48 8.27
N CYS A 854 -8.81 26.54 7.77
CA CYS A 854 -10.26 26.62 7.51
C CYS A 854 -10.58 26.51 6.01
N LEU A 855 -11.72 25.90 5.69
CA LEU A 855 -12.30 25.84 4.34
C LEU A 855 -13.77 26.23 4.42
N ALA A 856 -14.17 27.17 3.57
CA ALA A 856 -15.55 27.55 3.38
C ALA A 856 -15.91 27.60 1.89
N LEU A 857 -17.16 27.26 1.59
CA LEU A 857 -17.78 27.50 0.29
C LEU A 857 -18.75 28.67 0.49
N VAL A 858 -18.61 29.75 -0.27
CA VAL A 858 -19.36 31.01 -0.03
C VAL A 858 -20.00 31.50 -1.32
N TYR A 859 -21.29 31.85 -1.28
CA TYR A 859 -21.95 32.56 -2.38
C TYR A 859 -21.68 34.06 -2.29
N ALA A 860 -20.95 34.59 -3.28
CA ALA A 860 -20.59 35.99 -3.37
C ALA A 860 -20.71 36.49 -4.82
N SER A 861 -20.60 37.80 -5.03
CA SER A 861 -20.52 38.43 -6.34
C SER A 861 -19.07 38.38 -6.85
N ASP A 862 -18.11 38.59 -5.97
CA ASP A 862 -16.68 38.53 -6.23
C ASP A 862 -15.89 37.89 -5.08
N GLU A 863 -14.59 37.69 -5.31
CA GLU A 863 -13.64 37.10 -4.35
C GLU A 863 -13.51 37.92 -3.06
N LYS A 864 -13.59 39.25 -3.16
CA LYS A 864 -13.43 40.15 -2.02
C LYS A 864 -14.64 40.08 -1.11
N GLU A 865 -15.84 40.10 -1.67
CA GLU A 865 -17.09 39.91 -0.92
C GLU A 865 -17.09 38.54 -0.21
N ALA A 866 -16.59 37.48 -0.85
CA ALA A 866 -16.50 36.16 -0.22
C ALA A 866 -15.60 36.15 1.03
N GLU A 867 -14.48 36.89 1.01
CA GLU A 867 -13.60 37.06 2.17
C GLU A 867 -14.22 37.96 3.25
N GLU A 868 -14.89 39.04 2.85
CA GLU A 868 -15.58 39.98 3.75
C GLU A 868 -16.69 39.30 4.54
N VAL A 869 -17.45 38.39 3.93
CA VAL A 869 -18.49 37.60 4.61
C VAL A 869 -17.93 36.83 5.82
N LEU A 870 -16.76 36.21 5.69
CA LEU A 870 -16.16 35.46 6.79
C LEU A 870 -15.41 36.37 7.77
N SER A 871 -14.61 37.30 7.26
CA SER A 871 -13.79 38.19 8.10
C SER A 871 -14.62 39.17 8.94
N ALA A 872 -15.83 39.54 8.52
CA ALA A 872 -16.72 40.38 9.33
C ALA A 872 -17.38 39.61 10.49
N ASN A 873 -17.62 38.31 10.31
CA ASN A 873 -18.50 37.53 11.20
C ASN A 873 -17.78 36.52 12.08
N LEU A 874 -16.61 36.01 11.69
CA LEU A 874 -15.88 34.97 12.42
C LEU A 874 -14.57 35.50 13.00
N HIS A 875 -14.52 35.56 14.33
CA HIS A 875 -13.35 36.02 15.10
C HIS A 875 -13.05 35.03 16.22
N PHE A 876 -11.77 34.73 16.42
CA PHE A 876 -11.29 33.94 17.56
C PHE A 876 -10.53 34.86 18.50
N ASP A 877 -10.94 34.95 19.76
CA ASP A 877 -10.31 35.88 20.70
C ASP A 877 -8.81 35.60 20.85
N GLY A 878 -8.00 36.67 20.84
CA GLY A 878 -6.54 36.58 20.92
C GLY A 878 -5.85 36.02 19.66
N CYS A 879 -6.60 35.59 18.65
CA CYS A 879 -6.07 35.00 17.42
C CYS A 879 -6.34 35.88 16.19
N THR A 880 -5.55 35.69 15.13
CA THR A 880 -5.74 36.39 13.86
C THR A 880 -6.07 35.38 12.76
N LEU A 881 -7.22 35.54 12.12
CA LEU A 881 -7.61 34.75 10.96
C LEU A 881 -7.25 35.50 9.68
N LYS A 882 -6.56 34.82 8.76
CA LYS A 882 -6.27 35.35 7.42
C LYS A 882 -7.04 34.55 6.39
N TRP A 883 -7.86 35.25 5.61
CA TRP A 883 -8.68 34.66 4.56
C TRP A 883 -8.06 34.87 3.20
N THR A 884 -8.30 33.92 2.30
CA THR A 884 -7.99 34.03 0.88
C THR A 884 -9.06 33.29 0.09
N SER A 885 -9.64 33.92 -0.92
CA SER A 885 -10.65 33.31 -1.77
C SER A 885 -10.14 33.06 -3.19
N SER A 886 -10.84 32.17 -3.90
CA SER A 886 -10.58 31.84 -5.30
C SER A 886 -11.86 31.34 -5.96
N GLY A 887 -12.15 31.87 -7.14
CA GLY A 887 -13.25 31.41 -8.00
C GLY A 887 -12.91 30.18 -8.84
N ASN A 888 -11.65 29.75 -8.88
CA ASN A 888 -11.17 28.72 -9.82
C ASN A 888 -10.78 27.42 -9.11
N PHE A 889 -9.80 27.51 -8.21
CA PHE A 889 -9.28 26.36 -7.46
C PHE A 889 -8.67 26.81 -6.13
N MET A 890 -8.70 25.91 -5.14
CA MET A 890 -8.11 26.12 -3.82
C MET A 890 -7.43 24.83 -3.35
N VAL A 891 -6.28 24.97 -2.72
CA VAL A 891 -5.60 23.84 -2.07
C VAL A 891 -6.00 23.80 -0.60
N PHE A 892 -6.52 22.67 -0.14
CA PHE A 892 -6.84 22.46 1.25
C PHE A 892 -6.45 21.03 1.68
N LEU A 893 -5.69 20.91 2.76
CA LEU A 893 -5.06 19.65 3.20
C LEU A 893 -4.24 18.98 2.08
N ASP A 894 -4.62 17.74 1.71
CA ASP A 894 -4.00 16.96 0.64
C ASP A 894 -4.79 17.04 -0.68
N MET A 895 -5.75 17.97 -0.82
CA MET A 895 -6.63 18.09 -1.98
C MET A 895 -6.50 19.45 -2.68
N MET A 896 -6.69 19.43 -3.99
CA MET A 896 -6.98 20.60 -4.80
C MET A 896 -8.46 20.54 -5.16
N LEU A 897 -9.23 21.47 -4.62
CA LEU A 897 -10.63 21.71 -4.99
C LEU A 897 -10.64 22.62 -6.22
N TYR A 898 -11.46 22.32 -7.21
CA TYR A 898 -11.54 23.10 -8.45
C TYR A 898 -12.92 23.00 -9.09
N PHE A 899 -13.31 24.00 -9.86
CA PHE A 899 -14.55 23.96 -10.64
C PHE A 899 -14.30 23.39 -12.05
N GLU A 900 -15.16 22.48 -12.48
CA GLU A 900 -15.19 21.96 -13.85
C GLU A 900 -16.63 22.03 -14.37
N ASN A 901 -16.87 22.86 -15.38
CA ASN A 901 -18.21 23.12 -15.93
C ASN A 901 -19.25 23.52 -14.85
N GLY A 902 -18.83 24.33 -13.87
CA GLY A 902 -19.66 24.76 -12.74
C GLY A 902 -19.82 23.72 -11.63
N THR A 903 -19.32 22.49 -11.79
CA THR A 903 -19.34 21.48 -10.73
C THR A 903 -18.06 21.53 -9.91
N LEU A 904 -18.16 21.62 -8.58
CA LEU A 904 -17.02 21.53 -7.70
C LEU A 904 -16.50 20.08 -7.64
N ARG A 905 -15.22 19.91 -7.94
CA ARG A 905 -14.49 18.64 -7.96
C ARG A 905 -13.24 18.74 -7.09
N HIS A 906 -12.63 17.59 -6.77
CA HIS A 906 -11.40 17.56 -6.01
C HIS A 906 -10.47 16.44 -6.48
N LYS A 907 -9.16 16.70 -6.40
CA LYS A 907 -8.11 15.73 -6.76
C LYS A 907 -6.92 15.82 -5.82
N PRO A 908 -6.04 14.80 -5.77
CA PRO A 908 -4.86 14.81 -4.92
C PRO A 908 -3.95 15.99 -5.25
N TYR A 909 -3.59 16.80 -4.26
CA TYR A 909 -2.62 17.87 -4.41
C TYR A 909 -1.21 17.40 -4.06
N ARG A 910 -0.22 17.86 -4.82
CA ARG A 910 1.20 17.60 -4.57
C ARG A 910 1.89 18.90 -4.24
N LYS A 911 2.43 18.95 -3.02
CA LYS A 911 3.21 20.12 -2.57
C LYS A 911 4.46 20.26 -3.44
N PRO A 912 4.76 21.48 -3.93
CA PRO A 912 6.06 21.79 -4.52
C PRO A 912 7.20 21.40 -3.57
N MET A 913 8.36 21.03 -4.11
CA MET A 913 9.56 20.60 -3.35
C MET A 913 9.44 19.26 -2.60
N ASN A 914 8.33 18.51 -2.72
CA ASN A 914 8.26 17.17 -2.15
C ASN A 914 9.16 16.19 -2.92
N HIS A 915 10.15 15.59 -2.26
CA HIS A 915 11.07 14.62 -2.88
C HIS A 915 10.50 13.20 -3.01
N PHE A 916 9.23 13.00 -2.62
CA PHE A 916 8.53 11.73 -2.67
C PHE A 916 9.38 10.60 -2.10
N GLU A 917 9.81 10.75 -0.85
CA GLU A 917 10.56 9.75 -0.07
C GLU A 917 9.74 8.49 0.22
N ARG A 918 9.38 7.79 -0.85
CA ARG A 918 8.83 6.44 -0.80
C ARG A 918 9.94 5.48 -0.45
N LEU A 919 9.54 4.45 0.28
CA LEU A 919 10.44 3.39 0.67
C LEU A 919 11.07 2.79 -0.60
N PRO A 920 12.40 2.63 -0.68
CA PRO A 920 13.04 2.08 -1.86
C PRO A 920 13.04 0.55 -1.89
N TRP A 921 13.16 -0.01 -3.10
CA TRP A 921 13.14 -1.46 -3.29
C TRP A 921 14.27 -2.17 -2.55
N ILE A 922 15.43 -1.52 -2.44
CA ILE A 922 16.62 -2.05 -1.75
C ILE A 922 16.51 -2.03 -0.22
N SER A 923 15.51 -1.39 0.37
CA SER A 923 15.35 -1.41 1.83
C SER A 923 15.01 -2.82 2.34
N ALA A 924 15.48 -3.18 3.53
CA ALA A 924 15.29 -4.50 4.12
C ALA A 924 13.84 -4.82 4.57
N HIS A 925 12.88 -3.94 4.29
CA HIS A 925 11.49 -4.21 4.61
C HIS A 925 10.97 -5.43 3.84
N PRO A 926 10.14 -6.27 4.48
CA PRO A 926 9.49 -7.37 3.79
C PRO A 926 8.63 -6.89 2.62
N GLU A 927 8.51 -7.73 1.59
CA GLU A 927 7.77 -7.37 0.36
C GLU A 927 6.31 -7.01 0.63
N TYR A 928 5.65 -7.69 1.57
CA TYR A 928 4.26 -7.38 1.93
C TYR A 928 4.11 -5.99 2.55
N VAL A 929 5.14 -5.48 3.26
CA VAL A 929 5.15 -4.11 3.79
C VAL A 929 5.31 -3.12 2.64
N LYS A 930 6.23 -3.38 1.72
CA LYS A 930 6.43 -2.58 0.50
C LYS A 930 5.14 -2.52 -0.35
N LYS A 931 4.49 -3.66 -0.57
CA LYS A 931 3.17 -3.75 -1.22
C LYS A 931 2.12 -2.95 -0.45
N GLY A 932 2.08 -3.10 0.87
CA GLY A 932 1.17 -2.36 1.75
C GLY A 932 1.32 -0.85 1.62
N THR A 933 2.56 -0.33 1.55
CA THR A 933 2.81 1.11 1.34
C THR A 933 2.31 1.61 -0.02
N PHE A 934 2.45 0.81 -1.07
CA PHE A 934 1.94 1.15 -2.41
C PHE A 934 0.42 1.13 -2.45
N VAL A 935 -0.20 0.05 -1.94
CA VAL A 935 -1.66 -0.14 -1.94
C VAL A 935 -2.38 0.84 -1.01
N GLY A 936 -1.77 1.17 0.14
CA GLY A 936 -2.28 2.21 1.04
C GLY A 936 -2.34 3.56 0.34
N GLU A 937 -1.32 3.90 -0.45
CA GLU A 937 -1.32 5.12 -1.24
C GLU A 937 -2.39 5.10 -2.34
N LEU A 938 -2.61 3.98 -3.02
CA LEU A 938 -3.72 3.85 -3.98
C LEU A 938 -5.08 4.12 -3.31
N SER A 939 -5.24 3.68 -2.07
CA SER A 939 -6.47 3.92 -1.30
C SER A 939 -6.60 5.41 -0.97
N ARG A 940 -5.51 6.05 -0.54
CA ARG A 940 -5.45 7.50 -0.30
C ARG A 940 -5.82 8.29 -1.56
N LEU A 941 -5.17 8.01 -2.69
CA LEU A 941 -5.44 8.71 -3.96
C LEU A 941 -6.89 8.53 -4.43
N ALA A 942 -7.48 7.35 -4.20
CA ALA A 942 -8.89 7.13 -4.50
C ALA A 942 -9.77 8.05 -3.65
N THR A 943 -9.58 8.09 -2.33
CA THR A 943 -10.35 8.96 -1.42
C THR A 943 -10.23 10.45 -1.79
N LEU A 944 -9.05 10.89 -2.22
CA LEU A 944 -8.78 12.28 -2.57
C LEU A 944 -9.32 12.71 -3.94
N SER A 945 -9.82 11.78 -4.77
CA SER A 945 -10.28 12.07 -6.12
C SER A 945 -11.80 11.96 -6.20
N SER A 946 -12.48 12.99 -6.70
CA SER A 946 -13.92 12.96 -6.96
C SER A 946 -14.26 12.19 -8.24
N VAL A 947 -13.36 12.22 -9.24
CA VAL A 947 -13.56 11.57 -10.55
C VAL A 947 -12.49 10.51 -10.81
N PHE A 948 -12.89 9.46 -11.53
CA PHE A 948 -12.04 8.29 -11.79
C PHE A 948 -10.81 8.62 -12.65
N ASP A 949 -10.91 9.57 -13.58
CA ASP A 949 -9.81 9.93 -14.48
C ASP A 949 -8.66 10.64 -13.76
N ASP A 950 -8.98 11.50 -12.79
CA ASP A 950 -8.00 12.10 -11.89
C ASP A 950 -7.29 11.02 -11.06
N TYR A 951 -8.05 10.07 -10.53
CA TYR A 951 -7.51 8.92 -9.82
C TYR A 951 -6.60 8.06 -10.72
N ALA A 952 -7.02 7.78 -11.95
CA ALA A 952 -6.26 7.05 -12.95
C ALA A 952 -4.90 7.70 -13.22
N THR A 953 -4.91 9.01 -13.39
CA THR A 953 -3.70 9.81 -13.64
C THR A 953 -2.78 9.77 -12.44
N ALA A 954 -3.31 10.00 -11.24
CA ALA A 954 -2.53 9.93 -10.00
C ALA A 954 -1.91 8.55 -9.76
N CYS A 955 -2.62 7.46 -10.11
CA CYS A 955 -2.09 6.09 -10.03
C CYS A 955 -0.92 5.84 -10.97
N LYS A 956 -0.96 6.36 -12.21
CA LYS A 956 0.14 6.23 -13.17
C LYS A 956 1.39 6.93 -12.66
N GLU A 957 1.23 8.14 -12.14
CA GLU A 957 2.33 8.91 -11.56
C GLU A 957 2.90 8.23 -10.31
N LEU A 958 2.05 7.65 -9.46
CA LEU A 958 2.51 6.85 -8.31
C LEU A 958 3.35 5.66 -8.74
N ALA A 959 2.92 4.92 -9.78
CA ALA A 959 3.68 3.80 -10.32
C ALA A 959 5.08 4.25 -10.80
N ASN A 960 5.16 5.40 -11.49
CA ASN A 960 6.43 5.97 -11.94
C ASN A 960 7.35 6.31 -10.76
N ILE A 961 6.82 6.87 -9.66
CA ILE A 961 7.60 7.17 -8.44
C ILE A 961 8.21 5.88 -7.85
N TYR A 962 7.44 4.81 -7.74
CA TYR A 962 7.93 3.54 -7.21
C TYR A 962 8.97 2.88 -8.14
N ILE A 963 8.75 2.94 -9.45
CA ILE A 963 9.72 2.45 -10.44
C ILE A 963 11.04 3.25 -10.35
N ALA A 964 10.97 4.57 -10.18
CA ALA A 964 12.14 5.40 -9.94
C ALA A 964 12.86 5.02 -8.64
N ARG A 965 12.12 4.58 -7.61
CA ARG A 965 12.66 4.05 -6.35
C ARG A 965 13.19 2.61 -6.44
N GLY A 966 13.37 2.09 -7.65
CA GLY A 966 14.00 0.80 -7.95
C GLY A 966 13.04 -0.40 -7.91
N TYR A 967 11.72 -0.19 -7.86
CA TYR A 967 10.77 -1.31 -7.86
C TYR A 967 10.66 -1.95 -9.25
N PRO A 968 10.57 -3.29 -9.34
CA PRO A 968 10.38 -3.96 -10.62
C PRO A 968 9.09 -3.51 -11.33
N PRO A 969 9.15 -3.00 -12.58
CA PRO A 969 7.97 -2.46 -13.27
C PRO A 969 6.81 -3.45 -13.41
N MET A 970 7.12 -4.72 -13.71
CA MET A 970 6.10 -5.78 -13.84
C MET A 970 5.38 -6.05 -12.52
N LEU A 971 6.08 -5.93 -11.39
CA LEU A 971 5.50 -6.12 -10.06
C LEU A 971 4.55 -4.97 -9.71
N ILE A 972 4.95 -3.73 -9.99
CA ILE A 972 4.09 -2.55 -9.80
C ILE A 972 2.85 -2.63 -10.70
N ALA A 973 3.01 -3.02 -11.97
CA ALA A 973 1.89 -3.21 -12.89
C ALA A 973 0.90 -4.27 -12.41
N ALA A 974 1.39 -5.37 -11.82
CA ALA A 974 0.54 -6.38 -11.19
C ALA A 974 -0.20 -5.82 -9.96
N TRP A 975 0.52 -5.21 -9.02
CA TRP A 975 -0.09 -4.63 -7.82
C TRP A 975 -1.14 -3.56 -8.14
N LEU A 976 -0.88 -2.72 -9.14
CA LEU A 976 -1.82 -1.72 -9.62
C LEU A 976 -3.06 -2.41 -10.20
N ARG A 977 -2.91 -3.34 -11.15
CA ARG A 977 -4.03 -4.06 -11.77
C ARG A 977 -4.94 -4.75 -10.74
N ASP A 978 -4.35 -5.40 -9.74
CA ASP A 978 -5.08 -6.15 -8.72
C ASP A 978 -5.89 -5.24 -7.76
N ASN A 979 -5.49 -3.99 -7.59
CA ASN A 979 -6.06 -3.10 -6.57
C ASN A 979 -6.80 -1.88 -7.14
N TYR A 980 -6.49 -1.47 -8.36
CA TYR A 980 -6.91 -0.19 -8.93
C TYR A 980 -8.42 0.05 -8.84
N ARG A 981 -9.24 -0.89 -9.32
CA ARG A 981 -10.70 -0.73 -9.26
C ARG A 981 -11.28 -0.96 -7.87
N ALA A 982 -10.79 -1.98 -7.17
CA ALA A 982 -11.26 -2.32 -5.83
C ALA A 982 -11.07 -1.17 -4.82
N ARG A 983 -9.99 -0.37 -4.95
CA ARG A 983 -9.78 0.81 -4.09
C ARG A 983 -10.70 1.96 -4.46
N TRP A 984 -10.93 2.21 -5.75
CA TRP A 984 -11.87 3.22 -6.21
C TRP A 984 -13.29 2.97 -5.67
N ASP A 985 -13.77 1.73 -5.79
CA ASP A 985 -15.14 1.36 -5.38
C ASP A 985 -15.32 1.36 -3.83
N ALA A 986 -14.23 1.31 -3.07
CA ALA A 986 -14.23 1.33 -1.60
C ALA A 986 -13.88 2.69 -0.98
N ARG A 987 -13.58 3.73 -1.78
CA ARG A 987 -12.84 4.94 -1.36
C ARG A 987 -13.47 5.78 -0.24
N LEU A 988 -14.80 5.79 -0.14
CA LEU A 988 -15.56 6.53 0.88
C LEU A 988 -16.27 5.62 1.90
N ARG A 989 -16.03 4.30 1.86
CA ARG A 989 -16.65 3.40 2.84
C ARG A 989 -16.03 3.60 4.21
N GLU A 990 -16.88 3.73 5.22
CA GLU A 990 -16.49 3.63 6.62
C GLU A 990 -16.40 2.13 6.96
N PHE A 991 -15.19 1.67 7.26
CA PHE A 991 -14.99 0.32 7.78
C PHE A 991 -14.77 0.45 9.28
N SER A 992 -15.75 0.01 10.06
CA SER A 992 -15.46 -0.37 11.45
C SER A 992 -14.67 -1.67 11.39
N PRO A 993 -13.38 -1.70 11.80
CA PRO A 993 -12.65 -2.94 11.83
C PRO A 993 -13.40 -3.88 12.78
N LEU A 994 -13.83 -5.03 12.28
CA LEU A 994 -14.28 -6.11 13.15
C LEU A 994 -13.12 -6.37 14.13
N ARG A 995 -13.34 -6.15 15.43
CA ARG A 995 -12.42 -6.56 16.49
C ARG A 995 -12.38 -8.09 16.49
N ALA A 996 -11.63 -8.67 15.57
CA ALA A 996 -11.30 -10.09 15.63
C ALA A 996 -10.31 -10.28 16.78
N ASP A 997 -10.70 -11.08 17.76
CA ASP A 997 -9.80 -11.43 18.85
C ASP A 997 -8.58 -12.19 18.30
N VAL A 998 -7.40 -11.62 18.51
CA VAL A 998 -6.12 -12.14 17.98
C VAL A 998 -5.13 -12.46 19.08
N LEU A 999 -4.38 -13.54 18.88
CA LEU A 999 -3.23 -13.94 19.68
C LEU A 999 -1.96 -13.47 18.98
N VAL A 1000 -1.26 -12.52 19.60
CA VAL A 1000 -0.20 -11.76 18.93
C VAL A 1000 1.17 -12.16 19.48
N LEU A 1001 2.03 -12.73 18.62
CA LEU A 1001 3.46 -12.83 18.87
C LEU A 1001 4.09 -11.47 18.56
N LYS A 1002 4.79 -10.88 19.53
CA LYS A 1002 5.46 -9.57 19.36
C LYS A 1002 6.92 -9.80 19.04
N SER A 1003 7.41 -9.21 17.95
CA SER A 1003 8.80 -9.30 17.53
C SER A 1003 9.20 -8.07 16.69
N GLU A 1004 10.30 -8.17 15.95
CA GLU A 1004 10.85 -7.18 15.04
C GLU A 1004 11.06 -7.76 13.63
N TYR A 1005 11.14 -6.91 12.61
CA TYR A 1005 11.41 -7.35 11.24
C TYR A 1005 12.80 -7.98 11.13
N ASN A 1006 12.83 -9.25 10.72
CA ASN A 1006 14.06 -9.98 10.43
C ASN A 1006 13.77 -11.03 9.35
N ILE A 1007 14.79 -11.36 8.57
CA ILE A 1007 14.75 -12.41 7.55
C ILE A 1007 14.42 -13.79 8.15
N SER A 1008 14.68 -14.04 9.44
CA SER A 1008 14.29 -15.28 10.13
C SER A 1008 12.79 -15.56 10.02
N TRP A 1009 11.97 -14.51 10.00
CA TRP A 1009 10.53 -14.67 9.95
C TRP A 1009 9.99 -15.09 8.57
N ASP A 1010 10.80 -15.05 7.51
CA ASP A 1010 10.39 -15.54 6.19
C ASP A 1010 10.30 -17.08 6.17
N TRP A 1011 10.93 -17.75 7.14
CA TRP A 1011 10.93 -19.21 7.31
C TRP A 1011 9.90 -19.69 8.35
N PHE A 1012 9.09 -18.77 8.89
CA PHE A 1012 8.15 -19.06 9.97
C PHE A 1012 6.70 -19.00 9.51
N ASN A 1013 5.95 -20.10 9.67
CA ASN A 1013 4.52 -20.15 9.40
C ASN A 1013 3.69 -20.09 10.69
N VAL A 1014 3.07 -18.94 10.95
CA VAL A 1014 2.23 -18.73 12.15
C VAL A 1014 0.96 -19.58 12.16
N GLN A 1015 0.42 -19.94 10.99
CA GLN A 1015 -0.78 -20.79 10.90
C GLN A 1015 -0.46 -22.22 11.36
N GLN A 1016 0.68 -22.76 10.91
CA GLN A 1016 1.15 -24.06 11.34
C GLN A 1016 1.40 -24.10 12.86
N LEU A 1017 2.02 -23.06 13.43
CA LEU A 1017 2.15 -22.93 14.89
C LEU A 1017 0.77 -22.93 15.58
N SER A 1018 -0.18 -22.14 15.06
CA SER A 1018 -1.54 -22.05 15.61
C SER A 1018 -2.24 -23.40 15.63
N GLU A 1019 -2.16 -24.16 14.55
CA GLU A 1019 -2.74 -25.50 14.44
C GLU A 1019 -2.13 -26.46 15.45
N GLN A 1020 -0.80 -26.44 15.62
CA GLN A 1020 -0.11 -27.31 16.59
C GLN A 1020 -0.52 -26.98 18.04
N VAL A 1021 -0.59 -25.70 18.40
CA VAL A 1021 -1.04 -25.27 19.74
C VAL A 1021 -2.49 -25.66 19.98
N LYS A 1022 -3.39 -25.37 19.03
CA LYS A 1022 -4.83 -25.69 19.14
C LYS A 1022 -5.09 -27.20 19.15
N SER A 1023 -4.37 -27.97 18.33
CA SER A 1023 -4.44 -29.43 18.34
C SER A 1023 -3.93 -30.00 19.66
N GLY A 1024 -2.85 -29.46 20.21
CA GLY A 1024 -2.36 -29.81 21.54
C GLY A 1024 -3.44 -29.57 22.60
N TRP A 1025 -4.03 -28.38 22.65
CA TRP A 1025 -5.13 -28.06 23.57
C TRP A 1025 -6.33 -29.01 23.41
N MET A 1026 -6.81 -29.26 22.20
CA MET A 1026 -7.92 -30.18 21.94
C MET A 1026 -7.60 -31.62 22.34
N SER A 1027 -6.40 -32.10 22.06
CA SER A 1027 -5.96 -33.45 22.42
C SER A 1027 -5.88 -33.63 23.94
N ALA A 1028 -5.37 -32.64 24.68
CA ALA A 1028 -5.38 -32.67 26.14
C ALA A 1028 -6.80 -32.66 26.72
N LEU A 1029 -7.69 -31.83 26.16
CA LEU A 1029 -9.10 -31.80 26.57
C LEU A 1029 -9.81 -33.15 26.32
N ARG A 1030 -9.60 -33.77 25.15
CA ARG A 1030 -10.16 -35.09 24.83
C ARG A 1030 -9.62 -36.18 25.75
N ALA A 1031 -8.30 -36.24 25.96
CA ALA A 1031 -7.69 -37.24 26.83
C ALA A 1031 -8.29 -37.21 28.24
N LEU A 1032 -8.61 -36.02 28.75
CA LEU A 1032 -9.25 -35.84 30.05
C LEU A 1032 -10.74 -36.16 30.07
N ALA A 1033 -11.47 -35.83 29.00
CA ALA A 1033 -12.89 -36.19 28.87
C ALA A 1033 -13.13 -37.71 28.90
N TYR A 1034 -12.12 -38.51 28.49
CA TYR A 1034 -12.17 -39.97 28.51
C TYR A 1034 -11.38 -40.62 29.67
N GLY A 1035 -11.00 -39.85 30.70
CA GLY A 1035 -10.39 -40.40 31.92
C GLY A 1035 -8.93 -40.85 31.80
N ALA A 1036 -8.21 -40.47 30.74
CA ALA A 1036 -6.80 -40.81 30.57
C ALA A 1036 -5.90 -39.96 31.49
N LYS A 1037 -4.82 -40.55 32.02
CA LYS A 1037 -3.83 -39.82 32.82
C LYS A 1037 -2.96 -38.95 31.90
N VAL A 1038 -2.99 -37.64 32.13
CA VAL A 1038 -2.13 -36.61 31.48
C VAL A 1038 -0.63 -36.78 31.81
N THR A 1039 -0.26 -37.80 32.60
CA THR A 1039 1.10 -38.05 33.09
C THR A 1039 2.08 -38.54 32.02
N ASP A 1040 1.62 -38.96 30.85
CA ASP A 1040 2.49 -39.50 29.78
C ASP A 1040 2.91 -38.44 28.73
N LEU A 1041 2.58 -37.17 28.95
CA LEU A 1041 2.71 -36.10 27.95
C LEU A 1041 4.11 -35.45 27.84
N GLY A 1042 5.09 -35.93 28.61
CA GLY A 1042 6.46 -35.39 28.59
C GLY A 1042 6.55 -33.93 29.06
N LEU A 1043 5.70 -33.53 30.01
CA LEU A 1043 5.67 -32.20 30.62
C LEU A 1043 6.71 -32.11 31.75
N SER A 1044 7.23 -30.90 32.02
CA SER A 1044 8.23 -30.70 33.07
C SER A 1044 7.70 -31.08 34.46
N PRO A 1045 8.56 -31.50 35.41
CA PRO A 1045 8.15 -31.78 36.79
C PRO A 1045 7.42 -30.61 37.46
N ALA A 1046 7.79 -29.37 37.13
CA ALA A 1046 7.12 -28.16 37.60
C ALA A 1046 5.64 -28.11 37.14
N VAL A 1047 5.35 -28.44 35.87
CA VAL A 1047 3.99 -28.50 35.31
C VAL A 1047 3.23 -29.73 35.82
N LEU A 1048 3.90 -30.85 36.08
CA LEU A 1048 3.26 -32.01 36.68
C LEU A 1048 2.86 -31.74 38.14
N SER A 1049 3.65 -30.91 38.84
CA SER A 1049 3.37 -30.44 40.20
C SER A 1049 2.31 -29.34 40.28
N THR A 1050 2.00 -28.64 39.17
CA THR A 1050 0.89 -27.69 39.16
C THR A 1050 -0.42 -28.46 39.29
N ARG A 1051 -1.00 -28.37 40.48
CA ARG A 1051 -2.43 -28.59 40.66
C ARG A 1051 -3.13 -27.33 40.12
N PRO A 1052 -4.28 -27.46 39.47
CA PRO A 1052 -5.17 -26.32 39.29
C PRO A 1052 -5.42 -25.80 40.70
N LYS A 1053 -4.93 -24.60 40.96
CA LYS A 1053 -5.10 -23.97 42.26
C LYS A 1053 -6.60 -23.72 42.41
N MET A 1054 -7.29 -24.61 43.11
CA MET A 1054 -8.63 -24.37 43.64
C MET A 1054 -8.69 -23.06 44.46
N SER A 1055 -7.53 -22.52 44.85
CA SER A 1055 -7.34 -21.22 45.48
C SER A 1055 -7.60 -20.00 44.57
N LEU A 1056 -7.99 -20.18 43.31
CA LEU A 1056 -8.36 -19.09 42.39
C LEU A 1056 -9.82 -18.65 42.54
N ILE A 1057 -10.61 -19.34 43.35
CA ILE A 1057 -11.99 -18.99 43.68
C ILE A 1057 -12.07 -18.79 45.21
N PRO A 1058 -12.27 -17.56 45.72
CA PRO A 1058 -12.31 -17.27 47.16
C PRO A 1058 -13.33 -18.11 47.95
N GLU A 1059 -14.43 -18.51 47.31
CA GLU A 1059 -15.54 -19.26 47.93
C GLU A 1059 -15.15 -20.68 48.32
N LEU A 1060 -14.16 -21.28 47.65
CA LEU A 1060 -13.72 -22.65 47.91
C LEU A 1060 -12.92 -22.81 49.20
N LYS A 1061 -12.29 -21.74 49.72
CA LYS A 1061 -11.67 -21.76 51.06
C LYS A 1061 -12.71 -21.93 52.18
N ARG A 1062 -13.98 -21.57 51.94
CA ARG A 1062 -15.06 -21.73 52.93
C ARG A 1062 -15.62 -23.15 52.95
N LEU A 1063 -15.40 -23.93 51.88
CA LEU A 1063 -15.92 -25.28 51.70
C LEU A 1063 -14.91 -26.38 52.07
N GLU A 1064 -13.67 -26.04 52.44
CA GLU A 1064 -12.63 -27.00 52.88
C GLU A 1064 -13.01 -27.82 54.13
N THR A 1065 -14.08 -27.45 54.83
CA THR A 1065 -14.58 -28.18 56.01
C THR A 1065 -15.70 -29.18 55.73
N SER A 1066 -16.18 -29.33 54.48
CA SER A 1066 -17.31 -30.21 54.17
C SER A 1066 -16.88 -31.53 53.48
N PRO A 1067 -17.43 -32.71 53.86
CA PRO A 1067 -16.97 -34.02 53.37
C PRO A 1067 -17.43 -34.37 51.94
N LEU A 1068 -18.10 -33.46 51.24
CA LEU A 1068 -18.72 -33.73 49.94
C LEU A 1068 -17.72 -33.49 48.81
N ARG A 1069 -17.03 -34.57 48.42
CA ARG A 1069 -16.09 -34.64 47.28
C ARG A 1069 -16.75 -34.67 45.89
N ASP A 1070 -18.08 -34.59 45.79
CA ASP A 1070 -18.83 -34.87 44.57
C ASP A 1070 -19.80 -33.75 44.15
N VAL A 1071 -19.32 -32.51 44.02
CA VAL A 1071 -20.12 -31.43 43.39
C VAL A 1071 -19.50 -31.05 42.06
N HIS A 1072 -19.92 -31.76 41.00
CA HIS A 1072 -19.33 -31.71 39.66
C HIS A 1072 -20.16 -30.90 38.63
N PHE A 1073 -21.23 -30.20 39.06
CA PHE A 1073 -22.22 -29.63 38.13
C PHE A 1073 -22.32 -28.09 38.09
N ASP A 1074 -21.93 -27.35 39.14
CA ASP A 1074 -22.08 -25.87 39.15
C ASP A 1074 -20.96 -25.09 38.45
N TRP A 1075 -19.90 -25.75 37.98
CA TRP A 1075 -18.65 -25.08 37.58
C TRP A 1075 -18.62 -24.69 36.09
N ILE A 1076 -19.73 -24.88 35.38
CA ILE A 1076 -19.87 -24.62 33.94
C ILE A 1076 -19.78 -23.12 33.63
N GLY A 1077 -20.23 -22.25 34.54
CA GLY A 1077 -20.20 -20.79 34.38
C GLY A 1077 -18.83 -20.13 34.60
N THR A 1078 -17.90 -20.79 35.29
CA THR A 1078 -16.61 -20.21 35.73
C THR A 1078 -15.41 -20.59 34.84
N GLY A 1079 -15.65 -21.34 33.76
CA GLY A 1079 -14.60 -21.75 32.82
C GLY A 1079 -13.69 -22.86 33.36
N LEU A 1080 -14.19 -23.70 34.26
CA LEU A 1080 -13.51 -24.90 34.79
C LEU A 1080 -14.34 -26.16 34.49
N HIS A 1081 -13.69 -27.31 34.33
CA HIS A 1081 -14.37 -28.61 34.28
C HIS A 1081 -13.71 -29.57 35.26
N GLY A 1082 -14.36 -29.77 36.41
CA GLY A 1082 -13.72 -30.36 37.57
C GLY A 1082 -12.43 -29.59 37.91
N ALA A 1083 -11.32 -30.31 38.03
CA ALA A 1083 -10.02 -29.75 38.35
C ALA A 1083 -9.21 -29.31 37.10
N PHE A 1084 -9.76 -28.65 36.06
CA PHE A 1084 -8.98 -28.20 34.88
C PHE A 1084 -9.60 -26.97 34.19
N LEU A 1085 -8.77 -26.17 33.47
CA LEU A 1085 -9.23 -25.00 32.71
C LEU A 1085 -9.99 -25.40 31.44
N ARG A 1086 -11.17 -24.82 31.21
CA ARG A 1086 -11.95 -24.97 29.98
C ARG A 1086 -11.48 -23.97 28.93
N LEU A 1087 -10.55 -24.41 28.08
CA LEU A 1087 -9.95 -23.57 27.04
C LEU A 1087 -10.97 -23.15 25.95
N ASP A 1088 -12.04 -23.94 25.79
CA ASP A 1088 -13.20 -23.65 24.94
C ASP A 1088 -14.03 -22.47 25.46
N THR A 1089 -14.29 -22.38 26.77
CA THR A 1089 -15.05 -21.26 27.34
C THR A 1089 -14.22 -19.96 27.42
N LEU A 1090 -12.89 -20.07 27.41
CA LEU A 1090 -11.98 -18.91 27.33
C LEU A 1090 -11.90 -18.30 25.92
N GLY A 1091 -12.53 -18.92 24.92
CA GLY A 1091 -12.54 -18.49 23.52
C GLY A 1091 -11.18 -18.61 22.82
N LEU A 1092 -10.19 -19.25 23.42
CA LEU A 1092 -8.81 -19.32 22.89
C LEU A 1092 -8.70 -20.11 21.57
N LEU A 1093 -9.59 -21.08 21.37
CA LEU A 1093 -9.63 -21.91 20.17
C LEU A 1093 -10.11 -21.11 18.93
N ASP A 1094 -10.93 -20.08 19.12
CA ASP A 1094 -11.47 -19.26 18.02
C ASP A 1094 -10.56 -18.09 17.64
N ARG A 1095 -9.61 -17.72 18.51
CA ARG A 1095 -8.69 -16.61 18.26
C ARG A 1095 -7.70 -16.92 17.15
N ARG A 1096 -7.42 -15.92 16.32
CA ARG A 1096 -6.44 -16.03 15.23
C ARG A 1096 -5.03 -15.66 15.72
N PHE A 1097 -4.04 -16.49 15.40
CA PHE A 1097 -2.64 -16.16 15.69
C PHE A 1097 -2.09 -15.22 14.61
N ILE A 1098 -1.37 -14.18 15.05
CA ILE A 1098 -0.66 -13.26 14.16
C ILE A 1098 0.72 -12.93 14.75
N VAL A 1099 1.65 -12.53 13.89
CA VAL A 1099 2.94 -11.98 14.31
C VAL A 1099 2.90 -10.48 14.06
N SER A 1100 3.01 -9.70 15.14
CA SER A 1100 3.21 -8.25 15.08
C SER A 1100 4.70 -7.96 15.14
N LYS A 1101 5.23 -7.41 14.04
CA LYS A 1101 6.65 -7.11 13.89
C LYS A 1101 6.85 -5.60 13.91
N LYS A 1102 7.61 -5.11 14.89
CA LYS A 1102 8.06 -3.72 14.94
C LYS A 1102 9.21 -3.49 13.95
N ARG A 1103 9.38 -2.24 13.52
CA ARG A 1103 10.54 -1.84 12.69
C ARG A 1103 11.84 -2.00 13.48
N THR A 1104 12.91 -2.41 12.80
CA THR A 1104 14.27 -2.35 13.36
C THR A 1104 14.85 -0.95 13.17
N LYS A 1105 16.17 -0.79 13.37
CA LYS A 1105 16.90 0.46 13.18
C LYS A 1105 16.78 0.97 11.74
N GLN A 1106 16.27 2.18 11.60
CA GLN A 1106 16.19 2.92 10.34
C GLN A 1106 17.25 4.03 10.28
N LEU A 1107 17.46 4.61 9.10
CA LEU A 1107 18.39 5.72 8.90
C LEU A 1107 18.05 6.93 9.80
N TYR A 1108 16.77 7.16 10.09
CA TYR A 1108 16.31 8.18 11.04
C TYR A 1108 16.90 8.02 12.45
N ASP A 1109 16.94 6.79 12.97
CA ASP A 1109 17.41 6.54 14.33
C ASP A 1109 18.92 6.80 14.42
N LEU A 1110 19.66 6.44 13.38
CA LEU A 1110 21.11 6.66 13.29
C LEU A 1110 21.44 8.15 13.16
N THR A 1111 20.77 8.86 12.26
CA THR A 1111 20.96 10.31 12.07
C THR A 1111 20.57 11.12 13.31
N SER A 1112 19.54 10.69 14.05
CA SER A 1112 19.18 11.29 15.34
C SER A 1112 20.27 11.12 16.39
N MET A 1113 20.90 9.94 16.46
CA MET A 1113 22.05 9.71 17.35
C MET A 1113 23.25 10.56 16.94
N TRP A 1114 23.58 10.62 15.65
CA TRP A 1114 24.70 11.44 15.17
C TRP A 1114 24.45 12.93 15.38
N ARG A 1115 23.21 13.40 15.20
CA ARG A 1115 22.82 14.78 15.52
C ARG A 1115 23.10 15.09 16.98
N LYS A 1116 22.74 14.19 17.91
CA LYS A 1116 23.06 14.35 19.33
C LYS A 1116 24.58 14.46 19.53
N THR A 1117 25.37 13.58 18.88
CA THR A 1117 26.83 13.66 18.93
C THR A 1117 27.37 14.98 18.37
N VAL A 1118 26.91 15.44 17.20
CA VAL A 1118 27.37 16.69 16.57
C VAL A 1118 27.01 17.91 17.43
N LEU A 1119 25.83 17.91 18.07
CA LEU A 1119 25.43 18.98 18.97
C LEU A 1119 26.25 18.98 20.28
N GLU A 1120 26.46 17.81 20.91
CA GLU A 1120 27.06 17.68 22.24
C GLU A 1120 28.61 17.53 22.28
N ARG A 1121 29.26 17.04 21.21
CA ARG A 1121 30.68 16.63 21.23
C ARG A 1121 31.65 17.77 21.56
N ARG A 1122 31.35 19.01 21.18
CA ARG A 1122 32.17 20.17 21.56
C ARG A 1122 31.80 20.76 22.92
N ASP A 1123 30.59 20.57 23.42
CA ASP A 1123 30.22 21.09 24.74
C ASP A 1123 30.98 20.35 25.84
N ARG A 1124 31.25 19.04 25.65
CA ARG A 1124 32.16 18.27 26.51
C ARG A 1124 33.61 18.74 26.41
N LEU A 1125 34.14 18.89 25.20
CA LEU A 1125 35.51 19.37 24.97
C LEU A 1125 35.70 20.84 25.43
N ALA A 1126 34.65 21.66 25.42
CA ALA A 1126 34.66 23.02 25.95
C ALA A 1126 34.49 23.05 27.47
N SER A 1127 33.72 22.13 28.06
CA SER A 1127 33.61 21.99 29.52
C SER A 1127 34.84 21.35 30.17
N GLU A 1128 35.62 20.58 29.41
CA GLU A 1128 36.88 19.93 29.84
C GLU A 1128 38.11 20.86 29.67
N ALA A 1129 37.92 22.09 29.17
CA ALA A 1129 38.98 23.11 29.10
C ALA A 1129 38.57 24.37 29.92
N PRO A 1130 38.73 24.36 31.26
CA PRO A 1130 38.27 25.47 32.11
C PRO A 1130 39.11 26.76 31.95
N ASP A 1131 40.33 26.68 31.40
CA ASP A 1131 41.34 27.73 31.60
C ASP A 1131 41.46 28.80 30.49
N ALA A 1132 40.55 28.83 29.49
CA ALA A 1132 40.67 29.79 28.38
C ALA A 1132 39.58 30.88 28.32
N LEU A 1133 38.61 30.92 29.24
CA LEU A 1133 37.41 31.77 29.09
C LEU A 1133 37.18 32.79 30.22
N THR A 1134 38.12 33.02 31.12
CA THR A 1134 37.99 34.02 32.20
C THR A 1134 38.50 35.43 31.83
N ASN A 1135 39.03 35.66 30.63
CA ASN A 1135 39.43 37.00 30.20
C ASN A 1135 38.96 37.32 28.77
N ARG A 1136 37.68 37.65 28.61
CA ARG A 1136 37.24 38.54 27.53
C ARG A 1136 36.26 39.58 28.08
N PRO A 1137 36.55 40.89 27.92
CA PRO A 1137 35.65 41.94 28.37
C PRO A 1137 34.39 41.99 27.49
N VAL A 1138 33.33 42.45 28.13
CA VAL A 1138 31.97 42.65 27.60
C VAL A 1138 31.96 43.50 26.33
N ALA A 1139 31.21 43.02 25.35
CA ALA A 1139 30.60 43.68 24.18
C ALA A 1139 31.15 45.05 23.70
N SER A 1140 31.64 45.07 22.47
CA SER A 1140 31.50 46.23 21.57
C SER A 1140 30.76 45.81 20.30
N ALA A 1141 29.88 46.71 19.80
CA ALA A 1141 28.93 46.52 18.70
C ALA A 1141 29.51 45.89 17.41
N PRO A 1142 28.68 45.22 16.58
CA PRO A 1142 29.14 44.61 15.34
C PRO A 1142 29.71 45.66 14.37
N LEU A 1143 30.93 45.40 13.89
CA LEU A 1143 31.62 46.20 12.89
C LEU A 1143 30.78 46.30 11.61
N THR A 1144 30.74 47.48 11.03
CA THR A 1144 30.01 47.76 9.78
C THR A 1144 30.68 47.06 8.59
N GLN A 1145 29.90 46.77 7.54
CA GLN A 1145 30.37 46.07 6.34
C GLN A 1145 31.58 46.75 5.65
N THR A 1146 31.76 48.04 5.89
CA THR A 1146 32.88 48.86 5.42
C THR A 1146 34.18 48.54 6.16
N GLU A 1147 34.12 48.29 7.47
CA GLU A 1147 35.28 47.95 8.30
C GLU A 1147 35.76 46.51 8.04
N LEU A 1148 34.83 45.60 7.69
CA LEU A 1148 35.17 44.24 7.28
C LEU A 1148 35.97 44.22 5.97
N ARG A 1149 35.63 45.12 5.02
CA ARG A 1149 36.36 45.26 3.75
C ARG A 1149 37.76 45.82 3.95
N ALA A 1150 37.94 46.76 4.87
CA ALA A 1150 39.28 47.28 5.20
C ALA A 1150 40.19 46.19 5.79
N SER A 1151 39.66 45.36 6.70
CA SER A 1151 40.42 44.26 7.31
C SER A 1151 40.81 43.16 6.31
N ILE A 1152 39.97 42.90 5.31
CA ILE A 1152 40.26 41.91 4.25
C ILE A 1152 41.34 42.43 3.29
N VAL A 1153 41.30 43.73 2.94
CA VAL A 1153 42.32 44.34 2.07
C VAL A 1153 43.69 44.36 2.75
N GLU A 1154 43.73 44.60 4.06
CA GLU A 1154 44.98 44.59 4.86
C GLU A 1154 45.57 43.17 4.99
N LYS A 1155 44.71 42.15 5.14
CA LYS A 1155 45.15 40.73 5.20
C LYS A 1155 45.58 40.16 3.86
N VAL A 1156 44.99 40.63 2.75
CA VAL A 1156 45.38 40.22 1.39
C VAL A 1156 46.69 40.88 0.96
N ALA A 1157 47.01 42.08 1.44
CA ALA A 1157 48.30 42.72 1.22
C ALA A 1157 49.47 42.06 1.97
N ALA A 1158 49.20 41.31 3.06
CA ALA A 1158 50.22 40.68 3.89
C ALA A 1158 50.69 39.29 3.39
N ALA A 1159 50.03 38.70 2.39
CA ALA A 1159 50.37 37.37 1.87
C ALA A 1159 51.13 37.48 0.53
N GLY A 1160 52.46 37.47 0.59
CA GLY A 1160 53.33 37.49 -0.61
C GLY A 1160 53.22 36.21 -1.47
N PRO A 1161 53.67 36.25 -2.75
CA PRO A 1161 53.42 35.18 -3.70
C PRO A 1161 54.50 34.08 -3.65
N SER A 1162 54.09 32.83 -3.43
CA SER A 1162 54.96 31.65 -3.57
C SER A 1162 54.46 30.76 -4.71
N THR A 1163 55.25 30.73 -5.78
CA THR A 1163 55.16 29.83 -6.92
C THR A 1163 55.87 28.50 -6.62
N ARG A 1164 55.22 27.33 -6.81
CA ARG A 1164 55.79 26.22 -7.59
C ARG A 1164 54.88 25.00 -7.72
N ARG A 1165 54.96 24.41 -8.92
CA ARG A 1165 54.26 23.26 -9.49
C ARG A 1165 54.56 21.95 -8.76
N LEU A 1166 53.58 21.04 -8.70
CA LEU A 1166 53.79 19.62 -8.38
C LEU A 1166 53.27 18.70 -9.50
N ARG A 1167 54.18 17.85 -9.98
CA ARG A 1167 53.95 16.63 -10.80
C ARG A 1167 53.51 15.47 -9.89
N PRO A 1168 52.90 14.41 -10.43
CA PRO A 1168 52.40 13.27 -9.64
C PRO A 1168 53.52 12.25 -9.34
N PRO A 1169 53.40 11.45 -8.26
CA PRO A 1169 54.42 10.46 -7.88
C PRO A 1169 54.17 9.09 -8.55
N ARG A 1170 55.27 8.44 -8.96
CA ARG A 1170 55.35 7.02 -9.35
C ARG A 1170 55.70 6.16 -8.13
N ARG A 1171 55.15 4.93 -8.12
CA ARG A 1171 55.44 3.80 -7.20
C ARG A 1171 56.88 3.29 -7.38
N GLU A 1172 57.45 2.68 -6.33
CA GLU A 1172 58.15 1.37 -6.38
C GLU A 1172 58.68 0.96 -4.98
N GLY A 1173 58.56 -0.33 -4.63
CA GLY A 1173 59.18 -0.95 -3.44
C GLY A 1173 58.37 -2.12 -2.85
N PRO A 1174 58.85 -3.39 -2.89
CA PRO A 1174 58.08 -4.57 -2.50
C PRO A 1174 58.47 -5.17 -1.14
N LEU A 1175 57.49 -5.94 -0.61
CA LEU A 1175 57.56 -7.13 0.24
C LEU A 1175 58.39 -7.15 1.55
N ASP A 1176 57.69 -7.71 2.55
CA ASP A 1176 58.16 -8.56 3.65
C ASP A 1176 58.36 -7.95 5.05
N ALA A 1177 57.90 -8.78 5.99
CA ALA A 1177 57.96 -8.69 7.45
C ALA A 1177 56.93 -7.79 8.13
N TRP A 1178 55.86 -8.38 8.66
CA TRP A 1178 55.58 -8.29 10.10
C TRP A 1178 54.61 -9.41 10.54
N LEU A 1179 55.22 -10.49 11.07
CA LEU A 1179 54.59 -11.50 11.91
C LEU A 1179 54.84 -11.11 13.38
N ILE A 1180 53.76 -11.15 14.17
CA ILE A 1180 53.71 -11.72 15.53
C ILE A 1180 54.27 -10.92 16.73
N ARG A 1181 53.36 -10.85 17.73
CA ARG A 1181 53.48 -10.70 19.20
C ARG A 1181 53.73 -9.30 19.76
N LYS A 1182 52.87 -8.73 20.63
CA LYS A 1182 52.22 -9.14 21.91
C LYS A 1182 53.10 -8.77 23.12
N GLU A 1183 52.43 -8.17 24.12
CA GLU A 1183 52.83 -7.92 25.53
C GLU A 1183 53.47 -6.54 25.78
N SER A 1184 52.74 -5.69 26.51
CA SER A 1184 52.99 -5.26 27.92
C SER A 1184 53.94 -4.06 27.94
N ASN A 1185 53.76 -2.95 28.67
CA ASN A 1185 53.21 -2.65 29.99
C ASN A 1185 52.94 -1.11 30.02
N PRO A 1186 52.23 -0.56 31.04
CA PRO A 1186 51.86 0.84 31.17
C PRO A 1186 52.88 1.66 31.97
N ALA A 1187 52.58 2.95 32.15
CA ALA A 1187 53.36 4.02 32.80
C ALA A 1187 54.32 4.71 31.80
N GLU A 1188 54.44 6.02 31.66
CA GLU A 1188 54.28 7.19 32.54
C GLU A 1188 53.84 8.39 31.65
N ARG A 1189 52.82 9.15 32.05
CA ARG A 1189 52.89 10.54 32.54
C ARG A 1189 53.40 11.61 31.56
N GLU A 1190 52.61 12.69 31.57
CA GLU A 1190 52.94 14.10 31.34
C GLU A 1190 52.80 14.65 29.91
N ASP A 1191 51.87 15.62 29.86
CA ASP A 1191 51.49 16.64 28.86
C ASP A 1191 50.55 16.29 27.69
#